data_AF-A0A3B9HXP3-F1
#
_entry.id   AF-A0A3B9HXP3-F1
#
_cell.length_a   1.000
_cell.length_b   1.000
_cell.length_c   1.000
_cell.angle_alpha   90.00
_cell.angle_beta   90.00
_cell.angle_gamma   90.00
#
_symmetry.space_group_name_H-M   'P 1'
#
loop_
_entity.id
_entity.type
_entity.pdbx_description
1 polymer ?
#
loop_
_entity_poly.entity_id
_entity_poly.type
_entity_poly.pdbx_seq_one_letter_code
_entity_poly.pdbx_strand_id
1 'polypeptide(L)'
;MHLSPTNKSIAANKSGFAIMFAVIIGTVMLILAVSLYTFVGHQHSGIQSIVNGEIAHFLADAGINSSIGSVREAVAKMLANASGNPRLNEILRKPGEISDICIDDMLDTSWNKDLKEFAREIDKEAAIEVNVWLRDFRASETEASKWADPVAKDGYLVIESTGTFKGTKRVILIKRRVRVGNVVPAWLSKFSLYVGDAAKSGEGSFNLIRNDYRGMITDGPKPLIVYNHATPDAAFEAGNISDIIREEADPTVWQRRGWVWMGGRRSRLNLCSGAGDLGEIFHFYDVSNPNIFSPVKFTTPVSALPESFAASMVLPWDKSSSSVRQVSYRFGHSFVLDGFHDRSSRKDTDAMYEGNVLSSGEKSTFTSKSSILHLYGDARKGYQSRTRVFGQVYAAFPRYANLEVKPEEPDVEELFAAARPPPLYLLPSISEGAWNNSINIHDIMRREVGGPLLKTGMLCRDHSEYTLLMSRISELPYVESYNSMQDVYSGKTGRFFPSDAGILAQDSGLTTTIERNQQILFKGRPSATALLQTLKDRTHIEVDSINDFWQRFLNERNELELNAIVSIKNSRQLDMQIPAGGKPQPLIVKGGGMIILEQGSLVLRGISCSSPDEALTVVMAGTGSVSFTSTQANHVNIVAPGAELGYGSKFDIYGSLCVGSIYADHRFQGGTLRFRTGQDPTTSGYERYYKVFIDPKDSFWNE
;
A
#
# COMPACT_ATOMS: atom_id res chain seq x y z
N MET A 1 -68.49 126.10 -6.62
CA MET A 1 -68.65 125.12 -5.52
C MET A 1 -68.37 123.73 -6.07
N HIS A 2 -67.42 123.03 -5.41
CA HIS A 2 -67.23 121.59 -5.26
C HIS A 2 -67.49 120.54 -6.38
N LEU A 3 -66.38 119.80 -6.66
CA LEU A 3 -66.17 118.33 -6.72
C LEU A 3 -66.87 117.42 -7.75
N SER A 4 -66.06 116.94 -8.72
CA SER A 4 -65.64 115.53 -9.02
C SER A 4 -66.69 114.44 -9.44
N PRO A 5 -66.28 113.26 -9.98
CA PRO A 5 -65.98 112.98 -11.40
C PRO A 5 -66.62 111.65 -11.90
N THR A 6 -66.48 111.27 -13.19
CA THR A 6 -66.14 109.90 -13.66
C THR A 6 -66.28 109.75 -15.18
N ASN A 7 -65.17 109.40 -15.87
CA ASN A 7 -65.07 108.20 -16.74
C ASN A 7 -63.73 108.14 -17.48
N LYS A 8 -62.78 107.38 -16.91
CA LYS A 8 -61.61 106.81 -17.59
C LYS A 8 -61.42 105.39 -17.08
N SER A 9 -61.88 104.36 -17.80
CA SER A 9 -61.49 102.96 -17.56
C SER A 9 -62.11 102.03 -18.60
N ILE A 10 -61.49 101.87 -19.78
CA ILE A 10 -61.69 100.65 -20.62
C ILE A 10 -60.39 100.19 -21.32
N ALA A 11 -59.39 101.05 -21.55
CA ALA A 11 -58.21 100.66 -22.35
C ALA A 11 -57.05 99.96 -21.58
N ALA A 12 -57.04 99.92 -20.23
CA ALA A 12 -55.87 99.47 -19.46
C ALA A 12 -55.88 97.97 -19.03
N ASN A 13 -57.00 97.25 -19.15
CA ASN A 13 -57.11 95.87 -18.64
C ASN A 13 -56.74 94.75 -19.63
N LYS A 14 -56.53 95.06 -20.93
CA LYS A 14 -56.14 94.05 -21.93
C LYS A 14 -54.63 93.80 -22.01
N SER A 15 -53.80 94.78 -21.64
CA SER A 15 -52.34 94.65 -21.65
C SER A 15 -51.79 93.89 -20.43
N GLY A 16 -52.36 94.10 -19.24
CA GLY A 16 -51.95 93.39 -18.02
C GLY A 16 -52.21 91.88 -18.05
N PHE A 17 -53.34 91.45 -18.64
CA PHE A 17 -53.70 90.03 -18.77
C PHE A 17 -52.82 89.30 -19.79
N ALA A 18 -52.48 89.96 -20.90
CA ALA A 18 -51.57 89.42 -21.92
C ALA A 18 -50.13 89.29 -21.39
N ILE A 19 -49.65 90.27 -20.62
CA ILE A 19 -48.33 90.22 -19.98
C ILE A 19 -48.27 89.11 -18.92
N MET A 20 -49.31 88.95 -18.10
CA MET A 20 -49.38 87.88 -17.10
C MET A 20 -49.37 86.49 -17.75
N PHE A 21 -50.13 86.29 -18.84
CA PHE A 21 -50.09 85.04 -19.61
C PHE A 21 -48.73 84.80 -20.26
N ALA A 22 -48.09 85.84 -20.82
CA ALA A 22 -46.75 85.74 -21.39
C ALA A 22 -45.69 85.38 -20.34
N VAL A 23 -45.80 85.92 -19.12
CA VAL A 23 -44.91 85.58 -17.99
C VAL A 23 -45.16 84.16 -17.51
N ILE A 24 -46.42 83.72 -17.37
CA ILE A 24 -46.74 82.35 -16.96
C ILE A 24 -46.24 81.34 -18.01
N ILE A 25 -46.54 81.59 -19.29
CA ILE A 25 -46.07 80.73 -20.40
C ILE A 25 -44.54 80.74 -20.45
N GLY A 26 -43.89 81.90 -20.33
CA GLY A 26 -42.44 82.01 -20.31
C GLY A 26 -41.79 81.27 -19.13
N THR A 27 -42.41 81.32 -17.95
CA THR A 27 -41.93 80.62 -16.75
C THR A 27 -42.11 79.11 -16.89
N VAL A 28 -43.25 78.66 -17.43
CA VAL A 28 -43.50 77.23 -17.73
C VAL A 28 -42.51 76.73 -18.78
N MET A 29 -42.25 77.48 -19.85
CA MET A 29 -41.26 77.10 -20.85
C MET A 29 -39.83 77.07 -20.28
N LEU A 30 -39.48 77.98 -19.36
CA LEU A 30 -38.18 77.98 -18.69
C LEU A 30 -38.03 76.74 -17.78
N ILE A 31 -39.04 76.41 -16.98
CA ILE A 31 -39.04 75.20 -16.14
C ILE A 31 -38.96 73.95 -17.01
N LEU A 32 -39.69 73.93 -18.14
CA LEU A 32 -39.64 72.81 -19.08
C LEU A 32 -38.25 72.69 -19.72
N ALA A 33 -37.61 73.81 -20.10
CA ALA A 33 -36.27 73.83 -20.67
C ALA A 33 -35.21 73.40 -19.66
N VAL A 34 -35.29 73.85 -18.41
CA VAL A 34 -34.38 73.43 -17.33
C VAL A 34 -34.58 71.95 -17.00
N SER A 35 -35.82 71.46 -16.96
CA SER A 35 -36.15 70.06 -16.73
C SER A 35 -35.70 69.17 -17.89
N LEU A 36 -35.85 69.62 -19.15
CA LEU A 36 -35.31 68.92 -20.31
C LEU A 36 -33.78 68.91 -20.29
N TYR A 37 -33.13 70.02 -19.93
CA TYR A 37 -31.67 70.10 -19.83
C TYR A 37 -31.12 69.18 -18.74
N THR A 38 -31.76 69.13 -17.56
CA THR A 38 -31.37 68.21 -16.48
C THR A 38 -31.69 66.75 -16.84
N PHE A 39 -32.83 66.47 -17.47
CA PHE A 39 -33.18 65.13 -17.95
C PHE A 39 -32.20 64.64 -19.03
N VAL A 40 -31.87 65.48 -20.02
CA VAL A 40 -30.86 65.19 -21.05
C VAL A 40 -29.47 65.06 -20.43
N GLY A 41 -29.12 65.89 -19.44
CA GLY A 41 -27.87 65.77 -18.69
C GLY A 41 -27.75 64.47 -17.91
N HIS A 42 -28.83 64.03 -17.24
CA HIS A 42 -28.89 62.74 -16.55
C HIS A 42 -28.90 61.54 -17.50
N GLN A 43 -29.59 61.64 -18.63
CA GLN A 43 -29.55 60.62 -19.69
C GLN A 43 -28.14 60.54 -20.31
N HIS A 44 -27.49 61.68 -20.56
CA HIS A 44 -26.14 61.73 -21.10
C HIS A 44 -25.11 61.14 -20.13
N SER A 45 -25.18 61.45 -18.83
CA SER A 45 -24.28 60.87 -17.83
C SER A 45 -24.55 59.37 -17.60
N GLY A 46 -25.81 58.93 -17.64
CA GLY A 46 -26.19 57.53 -17.61
C GLY A 46 -25.65 56.74 -18.80
N ILE A 47 -25.80 57.27 -20.02
CA ILE A 47 -25.25 56.68 -21.24
C ILE A 47 -23.72 56.65 -21.19
N GLN A 48 -23.06 57.72 -20.74
CA GLN A 48 -21.61 57.72 -20.59
C GLN A 48 -21.12 56.70 -19.55
N SER A 49 -21.83 56.54 -18.44
CA SER A 49 -21.47 55.51 -17.44
C SER A 49 -21.61 54.10 -17.99
N ILE A 50 -22.62 53.83 -18.81
CA ILE A 50 -22.81 52.54 -19.47
C ILE A 50 -21.71 52.31 -20.50
N VAL A 51 -21.45 53.29 -21.39
CA VAL A 51 -20.41 53.22 -22.41
C VAL A 51 -19.02 53.05 -21.79
N ASN A 52 -18.70 53.79 -20.73
CA ASN A 52 -17.43 53.65 -20.02
C ASN A 52 -17.31 52.27 -19.34
N GLY A 53 -18.42 51.73 -18.82
CA GLY A 53 -18.49 50.38 -18.28
C GLY A 53 -18.29 49.29 -19.34
N GLU A 54 -18.89 49.44 -20.51
CA GLU A 54 -18.72 48.53 -21.66
C GLU A 54 -17.28 48.58 -22.19
N ILE A 55 -16.69 49.77 -22.34
CA ILE A 55 -15.28 49.91 -22.73
C ILE A 55 -14.37 49.25 -21.68
N ALA A 56 -14.60 49.48 -20.38
CA ALA A 56 -13.86 48.80 -19.32
C ALA A 56 -14.01 47.27 -19.38
N HIS A 57 -15.19 46.76 -19.75
CA HIS A 57 -15.42 45.33 -19.95
C HIS A 57 -14.65 44.78 -21.17
N PHE A 58 -14.70 45.46 -22.31
CA PHE A 58 -13.93 45.07 -23.50
C PHE A 58 -12.41 45.11 -23.25
N LEU A 59 -11.92 46.06 -22.45
CA LEU A 59 -10.53 46.12 -22.04
C LEU A 59 -10.15 44.91 -21.17
N ALA A 60 -11.00 44.49 -20.23
CA ALA A 60 -10.79 43.29 -19.43
C ALA A 60 -10.81 42.01 -20.30
N ASP A 61 -11.73 41.93 -21.26
CA ASP A 61 -11.82 40.79 -22.18
C ASP A 61 -10.61 40.70 -23.12
N ALA A 62 -10.15 41.85 -23.63
CA ALA A 62 -8.90 41.94 -24.39
C ALA A 62 -7.69 41.49 -23.57
N GLY A 63 -7.66 41.85 -22.27
CA GLY A 63 -6.62 41.41 -21.34
C GLY A 63 -6.55 39.89 -21.23
N ILE A 64 -7.69 39.23 -21.01
CA ILE A 64 -7.77 37.77 -20.98
C ILE A 64 -7.35 37.15 -22.31
N ASN A 65 -7.98 37.56 -23.42
CA ASN A 65 -7.77 36.91 -24.72
C ASN A 65 -6.32 37.04 -25.21
N SER A 66 -5.66 38.16 -24.88
CA SER A 66 -4.27 38.41 -25.25
C SER A 66 -3.28 37.64 -24.35
N SER A 67 -3.52 37.58 -23.04
CA SER A 67 -2.53 37.07 -22.08
C SER A 67 -2.69 35.61 -21.68
N ILE A 68 -3.86 34.99 -21.88
CA ILE A 68 -4.17 33.65 -21.34
C ILE A 68 -3.18 32.58 -21.81
N GLY A 69 -2.72 32.64 -23.07
CA GLY A 69 -1.71 31.71 -23.60
C GLY A 69 -0.39 31.82 -22.84
N SER A 70 0.13 33.04 -22.68
CA SER A 70 1.38 33.33 -21.98
C SER A 70 1.30 32.99 -20.49
N VAL A 71 0.17 33.29 -19.83
CA VAL A 71 -0.06 32.93 -18.42
C VAL A 71 -0.03 31.40 -18.26
N ARG A 72 -0.68 30.66 -19.15
CA ARG A 72 -0.68 29.19 -19.12
C ARG A 72 0.71 28.60 -19.30
N GLU A 73 1.47 29.12 -20.24
CA GLU A 73 2.84 28.68 -20.49
C GLU A 73 3.74 28.98 -19.28
N ALA A 74 3.62 30.17 -18.69
CA ALA A 74 4.37 30.55 -17.49
C ALA A 74 4.05 29.62 -16.31
N VAL A 75 2.77 29.34 -16.04
CA VAL A 75 2.35 28.43 -14.96
C VAL A 75 2.82 27.00 -15.24
N ALA A 76 2.66 26.49 -16.46
CA ALA A 76 3.11 25.15 -16.83
C ALA A 76 4.63 25.00 -16.66
N LYS A 77 5.41 26.01 -17.06
CA LYS A 77 6.87 26.05 -16.89
C LYS A 77 7.29 26.07 -15.42
N MET A 78 6.54 26.77 -14.56
CA MET A 78 6.79 26.77 -13.11
C MET A 78 6.51 25.43 -12.45
N LEU A 79 5.47 24.72 -12.88
CA LEU A 79 5.15 23.40 -12.35
C LEU A 79 6.07 22.30 -12.90
N ALA A 80 6.68 22.50 -14.06
CA ALA A 80 7.67 21.61 -14.63
C ALA A 80 9.02 21.74 -13.87
N ASN A 81 9.32 20.75 -13.03
CA ASN A 81 10.49 20.67 -12.12
C ASN A 81 11.90 20.94 -12.72
N ALA A 82 12.06 21.12 -14.04
CA ALA A 82 13.35 21.24 -14.70
C ALA A 82 13.87 22.67 -14.90
N SER A 83 13.05 23.72 -14.75
CA SER A 83 13.49 25.11 -15.03
C SER A 83 12.70 26.22 -14.33
N GLY A 84 11.87 25.88 -13.32
CA GLY A 84 10.98 26.82 -12.64
C GLY A 84 11.39 27.23 -11.22
N ASN A 85 10.79 28.33 -10.73
CA ASN A 85 10.86 28.76 -9.33
C ASN A 85 10.16 27.72 -8.46
N PRO A 86 10.86 27.00 -7.56
CA PRO A 86 10.30 25.89 -6.78
C PRO A 86 9.17 26.30 -5.83
N ARG A 87 9.06 27.61 -5.55
CA ARG A 87 8.16 28.20 -4.56
C ARG A 87 6.67 27.88 -4.80
N LEU A 88 6.21 27.82 -6.05
CA LEU A 88 4.81 27.49 -6.35
C LEU A 88 4.46 26.04 -5.98
N ASN A 89 5.36 25.10 -6.32
CA ASN A 89 5.21 23.69 -5.94
C ASN A 89 5.28 23.51 -4.42
N GLU A 90 6.15 24.26 -3.73
CA GLU A 90 6.23 24.26 -2.26
C GLU A 90 4.94 24.76 -1.60
N ILE A 91 4.35 25.86 -2.11
CA ILE A 91 3.08 26.39 -1.61
C ILE A 91 1.96 25.37 -1.78
N LEU A 92 1.82 24.79 -2.97
CA LEU A 92 0.76 23.82 -3.27
C LEU A 92 0.91 22.52 -2.47
N ARG A 93 2.14 22.11 -2.14
CA ARG A 93 2.44 20.89 -1.36
C ARG A 93 2.46 21.11 0.16
N LYS A 94 2.35 22.34 0.64
CA LYS A 94 2.29 22.63 2.08
C LYS A 94 1.04 21.98 2.72
N PRO A 95 1.13 21.25 3.85
CA PRO A 95 -0.05 20.69 4.49
C PRO A 95 -1.15 21.72 4.83
N GLY A 96 -2.41 21.32 4.68
CA GLY A 96 -3.59 22.11 5.04
C GLY A 96 -4.09 23.07 3.95
N GLU A 97 -4.98 23.97 4.36
CA GLU A 97 -5.58 24.99 3.48
C GLU A 97 -4.57 26.07 3.09
N ILE A 98 -4.78 26.68 1.92
CA ILE A 98 -3.96 27.78 1.42
C ILE A 98 -4.88 28.99 1.30
N SER A 99 -4.52 30.08 1.98
CA SER A 99 -5.19 31.37 1.83
C SER A 99 -5.00 31.90 0.42
N ASP A 100 -6.00 32.62 -0.09
CA ASP A 100 -5.93 33.28 -1.39
C ASP A 100 -4.63 34.09 -1.53
N ILE A 101 -3.87 33.79 -2.58
CA ILE A 101 -2.56 34.39 -2.81
C ILE A 101 -2.40 34.74 -4.28
N CYS A 102 -1.94 35.96 -4.54
CA CYS A 102 -1.50 36.39 -5.85
C CYS A 102 -0.09 35.82 -6.09
N ILE A 103 0.11 35.17 -7.23
CA ILE A 103 1.38 34.52 -7.59
C ILE A 103 2.15 35.27 -8.67
N ASP A 104 1.79 36.52 -8.94
CA ASP A 104 2.45 37.36 -9.95
C ASP A 104 3.94 37.56 -9.68
N ASP A 105 4.35 37.66 -8.41
CA ASP A 105 5.78 37.73 -8.02
C ASP A 105 6.57 36.45 -8.32
N MET A 106 5.86 35.36 -8.63
CA MET A 106 6.42 34.05 -8.97
C MET A 106 6.41 33.79 -10.48
N LEU A 107 5.78 34.66 -11.27
CA LEU A 107 5.63 34.53 -12.71
C LEU A 107 6.39 35.64 -13.45
N ASP A 108 6.76 35.38 -14.70
CA ASP A 108 7.25 36.43 -15.59
C ASP A 108 6.07 37.19 -16.19
N THR A 109 5.61 38.24 -15.49
CA THR A 109 4.42 39.04 -15.86
C THR A 109 4.66 40.02 -17.00
N SER A 110 5.48 39.64 -17.99
CA SER A 110 5.78 40.46 -19.17
C SER A 110 4.51 40.91 -19.91
N TRP A 111 3.46 40.09 -19.92
CA TRP A 111 2.15 40.42 -20.52
C TRP A 111 1.54 41.72 -19.98
N ASN A 112 1.72 42.04 -18.68
CA ASN A 112 1.15 43.26 -18.11
C ASN A 112 1.82 44.53 -18.65
N LYS A 113 3.08 44.42 -19.09
CA LYS A 113 3.75 45.53 -19.76
C LYS A 113 3.14 45.79 -21.13
N ASP A 114 2.95 44.73 -21.92
CA ASP A 114 2.39 44.82 -23.27
C ASP A 114 0.94 45.31 -23.25
N LEU A 115 0.14 44.80 -22.31
CA LEU A 115 -1.25 45.21 -22.11
C LEU A 115 -1.37 46.70 -21.70
N LYS A 116 -0.42 47.20 -20.91
CA LYS A 116 -0.37 48.61 -20.51
C LYS A 116 0.00 49.53 -21.67
N GLU A 117 0.88 49.10 -22.57
CA GLU A 117 1.19 49.82 -23.80
C GLU A 117 -0.04 49.87 -24.71
N PHE A 118 -0.69 48.72 -24.94
CA PHE A 118 -1.92 48.63 -25.73
C PHE A 118 -3.06 49.51 -25.18
N ALA A 119 -3.32 49.48 -23.86
CA ALA A 119 -4.37 50.28 -23.26
C ALA A 119 -4.13 51.80 -23.46
N ARG A 120 -2.87 52.23 -23.39
CA ARG A 120 -2.50 53.65 -23.59
C ARG A 120 -2.67 54.14 -25.02
N GLU A 121 -2.61 53.25 -26.01
CA GLU A 121 -2.91 53.61 -27.40
C GLU A 121 -4.40 53.93 -27.60
N ILE A 122 -5.28 53.34 -26.79
CA ILE A 122 -6.74 53.57 -26.84
C ILE A 122 -7.10 54.90 -26.17
N ASP A 123 -6.65 55.11 -24.92
CA ASP A 123 -6.86 56.34 -24.15
C ASP A 123 -5.81 56.44 -23.03
N LYS A 124 -5.45 57.66 -22.62
CA LYS A 124 -4.48 57.88 -21.53
C LYS A 124 -4.99 57.41 -20.17
N GLU A 125 -6.31 57.34 -19.98
CA GLU A 125 -6.98 56.89 -18.76
C GLU A 125 -7.39 55.40 -18.82
N ALA A 126 -7.15 54.72 -19.94
CA ALA A 126 -7.39 53.29 -20.07
C ALA A 126 -6.25 52.49 -19.41
N ALA A 127 -6.60 51.41 -18.71
CA ALA A 127 -5.62 50.46 -18.19
C ALA A 127 -6.17 49.03 -18.23
N ILE A 128 -5.29 48.08 -18.48
CA ILE A 128 -5.54 46.64 -18.39
C ILE A 128 -4.49 46.05 -17.45
N GLU A 129 -4.93 45.24 -16.51
CA GLU A 129 -4.06 44.50 -15.60
C GLU A 129 -4.55 43.05 -15.54
N VAL A 130 -3.63 42.10 -15.61
CA VAL A 130 -3.92 40.66 -15.51
C VAL A 130 -3.11 40.07 -14.37
N ASN A 131 -3.81 39.60 -13.34
CA ASN A 131 -3.24 39.02 -12.13
C ASN A 131 -3.59 37.53 -12.06
N VAL A 132 -2.69 36.73 -11.51
CA VAL A 132 -2.87 35.29 -11.35
C VAL A 132 -2.97 34.94 -9.88
N TRP A 133 -4.04 34.26 -9.50
CA TRP A 133 -4.34 33.90 -8.11
C TRP A 133 -4.47 32.40 -7.92
N LEU A 134 -4.06 31.92 -6.76
CA LEU A 134 -4.52 30.65 -6.20
C LEU A 134 -5.64 30.97 -5.20
N ARG A 135 -6.84 30.44 -5.41
CA ARG A 135 -8.01 30.71 -4.55
C ARG A 135 -8.74 29.45 -4.11
N ASP A 136 -9.42 29.56 -2.97
CA ASP A 136 -10.34 28.55 -2.43
C ASP A 136 -9.74 27.15 -2.21
N PHE A 137 -8.45 27.08 -1.86
CA PHE A 137 -7.78 25.80 -1.64
C PHE A 137 -8.19 25.15 -0.31
N ARG A 138 -8.92 24.04 -0.40
CA ARG A 138 -9.42 23.27 0.74
C ARG A 138 -8.90 21.84 0.73
N ALA A 139 -8.67 21.28 1.91
CA ALA A 139 -8.27 19.88 2.06
C ALA A 139 -9.36 18.95 1.47
N SER A 140 -8.95 18.00 0.62
CA SER A 140 -9.89 17.09 -0.06
C SER A 140 -10.01 15.72 0.62
N GLU A 141 -9.02 15.31 1.41
CA GLU A 141 -8.98 13.99 2.06
C GLU A 141 -8.74 14.14 3.57
N THR A 142 -9.82 14.16 4.36
CA THR A 142 -9.79 14.46 5.80
C THR A 142 -10.30 13.32 6.69
N GLU A 143 -10.93 12.30 6.09
CA GLU A 143 -11.57 11.21 6.83
C GLU A 143 -10.57 10.10 7.19
N ALA A 144 -10.05 10.11 8.42
CA ALA A 144 -9.06 9.11 8.88
C ALA A 144 -9.54 7.65 8.77
N SER A 145 -10.85 7.38 8.76
CA SER A 145 -11.39 6.02 8.57
C SER A 145 -11.25 5.49 7.14
N LYS A 146 -11.06 6.38 6.15
CA LYS A 146 -10.78 6.05 4.75
C LYS A 146 -9.32 6.36 4.42
N TRP A 147 -8.97 7.63 4.49
CA TRP A 147 -7.63 8.20 4.34
C TRP A 147 -7.70 9.70 4.64
N ALA A 148 -6.77 10.19 5.47
CA ALA A 148 -6.62 11.61 5.81
C ALA A 148 -5.25 12.09 5.32
N ASP A 149 -5.21 12.61 4.09
CA ASP A 149 -3.99 13.12 3.49
C ASP A 149 -3.81 14.62 3.80
N PRO A 150 -2.75 15.03 4.54
CA PRO A 150 -2.52 16.42 4.87
C PRO A 150 -2.35 17.36 3.67
N VAL A 151 -1.88 16.82 2.55
CA VAL A 151 -1.43 17.62 1.39
C VAL A 151 -2.47 17.57 0.28
N ALA A 152 -3.33 16.56 0.24
CA ALA A 152 -4.39 16.48 -0.76
C ALA A 152 -5.39 17.64 -0.61
N LYS A 153 -5.58 18.39 -1.69
CA LYS A 153 -6.45 19.57 -1.72
C LYS A 153 -6.92 19.90 -3.12
N ASP A 154 -8.04 20.61 -3.16
CA ASP A 154 -8.63 21.16 -4.38
C ASP A 154 -8.77 22.67 -4.23
N GLY A 155 -8.59 23.39 -5.33
CA GLY A 155 -8.80 24.84 -5.40
C GLY A 155 -8.85 25.31 -6.84
N TYR A 156 -8.60 26.60 -7.06
CA TYR A 156 -8.63 27.21 -8.38
C TYR A 156 -7.38 28.04 -8.67
N LEU A 157 -6.87 27.90 -9.87
CA LEU A 157 -6.03 28.90 -10.51
C LEU A 157 -6.97 29.90 -11.18
N VAL A 158 -6.94 31.14 -10.74
CA VAL A 158 -7.81 32.21 -11.23
C VAL A 158 -6.96 33.24 -11.98
N ILE A 159 -7.24 33.42 -13.26
CA ILE A 159 -6.68 34.49 -14.08
C ILE A 159 -7.69 35.62 -14.04
N GLU A 160 -7.31 36.73 -13.42
CA GLU A 160 -8.16 37.90 -13.21
C GLU A 160 -7.68 39.02 -14.12
N SER A 161 -8.52 39.45 -15.07
CA SER A 161 -8.26 40.66 -15.85
C SER A 161 -9.14 41.81 -15.40
N THR A 162 -8.50 42.92 -15.05
CA THR A 162 -9.15 44.17 -14.67
C THR A 162 -8.97 45.20 -15.77
N GLY A 163 -10.09 45.61 -16.37
CA GLY A 163 -10.15 46.73 -17.32
C GLY A 163 -10.62 47.99 -16.60
N THR A 164 -9.90 49.10 -16.82
CA THR A 164 -10.23 50.41 -16.27
C THR A 164 -10.37 51.43 -17.39
N PHE A 165 -11.46 52.21 -17.38
CA PHE A 165 -11.67 53.31 -18.32
C PHE A 165 -12.43 54.46 -17.65
N LYS A 166 -11.86 55.68 -17.66
CA LYS A 166 -12.48 56.92 -17.15
C LYS A 166 -13.13 56.74 -15.76
N GLY A 167 -12.39 56.13 -14.83
CA GLY A 167 -12.83 55.87 -13.45
C GLY A 167 -13.74 54.65 -13.25
N THR A 168 -14.20 53.99 -14.31
CA THR A 168 -14.99 52.75 -14.22
C THR A 168 -14.07 51.53 -14.30
N LYS A 169 -14.35 50.50 -13.49
CA LYS A 169 -13.61 49.23 -13.47
C LYS A 169 -14.54 48.05 -13.74
N ARG A 170 -14.03 47.06 -14.48
CA ARG A 170 -14.66 45.76 -14.73
C ARG A 170 -13.63 44.67 -14.59
N VAL A 171 -14.08 43.52 -14.09
CA VAL A 171 -13.22 42.36 -13.86
C VAL A 171 -13.80 41.17 -14.61
N ILE A 172 -12.94 40.41 -15.28
CA ILE A 172 -13.29 39.12 -15.86
C ILE A 172 -12.36 38.07 -15.25
N LEU A 173 -12.93 36.95 -14.83
CA LEU A 173 -12.20 35.86 -14.21
C LEU A 173 -12.27 34.61 -15.08
N ILE A 174 -11.13 33.97 -15.27
CA ILE A 174 -11.06 32.58 -15.72
C ILE A 174 -10.60 31.72 -14.58
N LYS A 175 -11.40 30.70 -14.23
CA LYS A 175 -11.09 29.74 -13.18
C LYS A 175 -10.73 28.40 -13.81
N ARG A 176 -9.60 27.82 -13.39
CA ARG A 176 -9.19 26.44 -13.72
C ARG A 176 -9.05 25.66 -12.42
N ARG A 177 -9.70 24.50 -12.35
CA ARG A 177 -9.60 23.66 -11.16
C ARG A 177 -8.19 23.11 -11.03
N VAL A 178 -7.63 23.24 -9.84
CA VAL A 178 -6.34 22.67 -9.46
C VAL A 178 -6.58 21.60 -8.43
N ARG A 179 -5.97 20.43 -8.62
CA ARG A 179 -5.98 19.33 -7.66
C ARG A 179 -4.56 18.94 -7.32
N VAL A 180 -4.28 18.83 -6.04
CA VAL A 180 -3.03 18.26 -5.52
C VAL A 180 -3.37 16.92 -4.90
N GLY A 181 -2.72 15.86 -5.37
CA GLY A 181 -3.03 14.51 -4.91
C GLY A 181 -1.83 13.58 -5.04
N ASN A 182 -1.80 12.53 -4.23
CA ASN A 182 -0.75 11.54 -4.29
C ASN A 182 -1.09 10.41 -5.27
N VAL A 183 -0.11 10.01 -6.08
CA VAL A 183 -0.28 8.92 -7.06
C VAL A 183 -0.07 7.54 -6.47
N VAL A 184 0.44 7.42 -5.24
CA VAL A 184 0.53 6.11 -4.54
C VAL A 184 -0.79 5.79 -3.82
N PRO A 185 -1.10 4.49 -3.59
CA PRO A 185 -2.45 4.05 -3.19
C PRO A 185 -2.79 4.26 -1.70
N ALA A 186 -2.54 5.46 -1.16
CA ALA A 186 -2.91 5.84 0.21
C ALA A 186 -2.33 4.85 1.24
N TRP A 187 -3.14 4.37 2.19
CA TRP A 187 -2.68 3.44 3.24
C TRP A 187 -2.13 2.12 2.69
N LEU A 188 -2.53 1.71 1.48
CA LEU A 188 -2.08 0.44 0.90
C LEU A 188 -0.58 0.45 0.60
N SER A 189 0.04 1.62 0.37
CA SER A 189 1.50 1.67 0.18
C SER A 189 2.29 1.35 1.44
N LYS A 190 1.62 1.14 2.59
CA LYS A 190 2.22 0.51 3.77
C LYS A 190 2.33 -1.02 3.66
N PHE A 191 1.56 -1.65 2.77
CA PHE A 191 1.50 -3.09 2.61
C PHE A 191 2.31 -3.52 1.39
N SER A 192 3.18 -4.52 1.56
CA SER A 192 3.81 -5.18 0.41
C SER A 192 2.80 -6.07 -0.32
N LEU A 193 1.95 -6.74 0.47
CA LEU A 193 0.93 -7.68 0.00
C LEU A 193 -0.38 -7.47 0.77
N TYR A 194 -1.48 -7.36 0.02
CA TYR A 194 -2.85 -7.38 0.54
C TYR A 194 -3.67 -8.38 -0.26
N VAL A 195 -4.14 -9.45 0.39
CA VAL A 195 -5.03 -10.45 -0.22
C VAL A 195 -6.37 -10.41 0.49
N GLY A 196 -7.45 -10.16 -0.26
CA GLY A 196 -8.80 -10.02 0.27
C GLY A 196 -9.35 -11.30 0.92
N ASP A 197 -9.33 -12.42 0.18
CA ASP A 197 -9.59 -13.77 0.66
C ASP A 197 -8.45 -14.69 0.23
N ALA A 198 -7.51 -14.89 1.16
CA ALA A 198 -6.35 -15.74 0.95
C ALA A 198 -6.75 -17.24 0.90
N ALA A 199 -7.86 -17.60 1.54
CA ALA A 199 -8.35 -18.96 1.66
C ALA A 199 -9.36 -19.37 0.58
N LYS A 200 -9.52 -18.61 -0.52
CA LYS A 200 -10.57 -18.80 -1.54
C LYS A 200 -10.91 -20.28 -1.85
N SER A 201 -9.89 -21.14 -1.97
CA SER A 201 -9.97 -22.58 -2.27
C SER A 201 -10.38 -23.51 -1.09
N GLY A 202 -10.67 -22.98 0.08
CA GLY A 202 -10.95 -23.72 1.32
C GLY A 202 -10.05 -23.29 2.48
N GLU A 203 -10.48 -23.55 3.72
CA GLU A 203 -9.63 -23.32 4.89
C GLU A 203 -8.33 -24.13 4.78
N GLY A 204 -7.19 -23.45 4.91
CA GLY A 204 -5.86 -24.09 4.75
C GLY A 204 -5.34 -24.21 3.31
N SER A 205 -5.76 -23.33 2.40
CA SER A 205 -5.52 -23.39 0.95
C SER A 205 -4.06 -23.37 0.44
N PHE A 206 -3.06 -22.92 1.21
CA PHE A 206 -1.78 -22.52 0.62
C PHE A 206 -0.77 -23.65 0.33
N ASN A 207 -1.13 -24.92 0.47
CA ASN A 207 -0.17 -26.05 0.45
C ASN A 207 -0.02 -26.71 -0.93
N LEU A 208 0.99 -26.34 -1.72
CA LEU A 208 1.22 -26.92 -3.05
C LEU A 208 2.68 -27.15 -3.45
N ILE A 209 3.63 -26.41 -2.88
CA ILE A 209 5.03 -26.50 -3.28
C ILE A 209 5.63 -27.78 -2.70
N ARG A 210 6.42 -28.52 -3.47
CA ARG A 210 7.28 -29.57 -2.91
C ARG A 210 8.72 -29.13 -3.03
N ASN A 211 9.43 -29.11 -1.91
CA ASN A 211 10.83 -28.75 -1.87
C ASN A 211 11.67 -29.76 -1.09
N ASP A 212 12.96 -29.82 -1.40
CA ASP A 212 13.93 -30.60 -0.65
C ASP A 212 14.57 -29.79 0.50
N TYR A 213 15.46 -30.42 1.28
CA TYR A 213 16.20 -29.77 2.37
C TYR A 213 17.15 -28.64 1.93
N ARG A 214 17.51 -28.59 0.64
CA ARG A 214 18.31 -27.50 0.06
C ARG A 214 17.42 -26.33 -0.39
N GLY A 215 16.10 -26.45 -0.26
CA GLY A 215 15.15 -25.45 -0.74
C GLY A 215 14.94 -25.52 -2.25
N MET A 216 15.36 -26.60 -2.92
CA MET A 216 15.09 -26.77 -4.34
C MET A 216 13.67 -27.30 -4.53
N ILE A 217 12.89 -26.67 -5.41
CA ILE A 217 11.56 -27.17 -5.78
C ILE A 217 11.72 -28.48 -6.52
N THR A 218 11.11 -29.55 -6.01
CA THR A 218 11.12 -30.87 -6.63
C THR A 218 9.98 -31.02 -7.64
N ASP A 219 8.81 -30.46 -7.31
CA ASP A 219 7.57 -30.55 -8.10
C ASP A 219 6.57 -29.43 -7.68
N GLY A 220 5.65 -29.06 -8.57
CA GLY A 220 4.57 -28.12 -8.30
C GLY A 220 4.89 -26.64 -8.61
N PRO A 221 4.08 -25.70 -8.08
CA PRO A 221 4.24 -24.27 -8.34
C PRO A 221 5.52 -23.69 -7.73
N LYS A 222 5.91 -22.51 -8.23
CA LYS A 222 6.99 -21.71 -7.66
C LYS A 222 6.46 -20.72 -6.60
N PRO A 223 7.25 -20.36 -5.59
CA PRO A 223 6.79 -19.50 -4.51
C PRO A 223 6.62 -18.04 -4.93
N LEU A 224 5.69 -17.36 -4.27
CA LEU A 224 5.63 -15.92 -4.17
C LEU A 224 6.36 -15.48 -2.89
N ILE A 225 7.43 -14.72 -3.05
CA ILE A 225 8.30 -14.26 -1.97
C ILE A 225 8.04 -12.78 -1.70
N VAL A 226 7.88 -12.42 -0.43
CA VAL A 226 7.63 -11.04 0.00
C VAL A 226 8.84 -10.49 0.75
N TYR A 227 9.47 -9.46 0.19
CA TYR A 227 10.51 -8.66 0.85
C TYR A 227 9.89 -7.36 1.37
N ASN A 228 9.83 -7.23 2.69
CA ASN A 228 9.13 -6.13 3.36
C ASN A 228 10.03 -4.93 3.74
N HIS A 229 11.27 -4.93 3.28
CA HIS A 229 12.21 -3.82 3.47
C HIS A 229 13.16 -3.73 2.27
N ALA A 230 13.92 -2.65 2.21
CA ALA A 230 14.98 -2.43 1.24
C ALA A 230 16.04 -3.54 1.33
N THR A 231 16.13 -4.40 0.32
CA THR A 231 17.16 -5.44 0.21
C THR A 231 18.38 -4.91 -0.58
N PRO A 232 19.57 -5.51 -0.43
CA PRO A 232 20.77 -5.06 -1.15
C PRO A 232 20.66 -5.09 -2.69
N ASP A 233 19.81 -5.96 -3.22
CA ASP A 233 19.55 -6.13 -4.65
C ASP A 233 18.41 -5.26 -5.19
N ALA A 234 17.82 -4.38 -4.37
CA ALA A 234 16.73 -3.51 -4.81
C ALA A 234 17.24 -2.38 -5.72
N ALA A 235 16.58 -2.16 -6.85
CA ALA A 235 17.06 -1.24 -7.90
C ALA A 235 17.09 0.25 -7.51
N PHE A 236 16.12 0.72 -6.72
CA PHE A 236 16.00 2.15 -6.35
C PHE A 236 16.44 2.48 -4.94
N GLU A 237 16.31 1.52 -4.04
CA GLU A 237 16.45 1.71 -2.60
C GLU A 237 17.23 0.51 -2.06
N ALA A 238 18.48 0.36 -2.51
CA ALA A 238 19.34 -0.74 -2.09
C ALA A 238 19.66 -0.59 -0.59
N GLY A 239 19.27 -1.59 0.20
CA GLY A 239 19.56 -1.63 1.63
C GLY A 239 20.99 -2.08 1.91
N ASN A 240 21.61 -1.50 2.94
CA ASN A 240 22.89 -1.98 3.44
C ASN A 240 22.68 -3.17 4.39
N ILE A 241 23.37 -4.29 4.12
CA ILE A 241 23.21 -5.53 4.89
C ILE A 241 23.50 -5.36 6.39
N SER A 242 24.53 -4.58 6.73
CA SER A 242 24.97 -4.36 8.11
C SER A 242 23.94 -3.52 8.87
N ASP A 243 23.38 -2.51 8.21
CA ASP A 243 22.33 -1.68 8.80
C ASP A 243 21.05 -2.49 9.01
N ILE A 244 20.65 -3.30 8.03
CA ILE A 244 19.48 -4.19 8.16
C ILE A 244 19.64 -5.11 9.37
N ILE A 245 20.78 -5.80 9.48
CA ILE A 245 21.05 -6.71 10.61
C ILE A 245 21.05 -5.96 11.95
N ARG A 246 21.58 -4.73 11.99
CA ARG A 246 21.56 -3.89 13.19
C ARG A 246 20.14 -3.49 13.57
N GLU A 247 19.32 -3.11 12.60
CA GLU A 247 17.92 -2.71 12.80
C GLU A 247 17.04 -3.87 13.26
N GLU A 248 17.39 -5.12 12.93
CA GLU A 248 16.71 -6.30 13.49
C GLU A 248 16.81 -6.38 15.02
N ALA A 249 17.69 -5.63 15.68
CA ALA A 249 17.68 -5.58 17.15
C ALA A 249 16.49 -4.77 17.70
N ASP A 250 15.96 -3.80 16.93
CA ASP A 250 14.89 -2.89 17.36
C ASP A 250 13.52 -3.59 17.32
N PRO A 251 12.82 -3.77 18.46
CA PRO A 251 11.51 -4.43 18.51
C PRO A 251 10.42 -3.67 17.74
N THR A 252 10.63 -2.40 17.42
CA THR A 252 9.67 -1.56 16.69
C THR A 252 9.96 -1.45 15.19
N VAL A 253 11.02 -2.10 14.69
CA VAL A 253 11.44 -1.97 13.28
C VAL A 253 10.35 -2.34 12.27
N TRP A 254 9.40 -3.21 12.65
CA TRP A 254 8.24 -3.57 11.83
C TRP A 254 7.36 -2.36 11.46
N GLN A 255 7.42 -1.27 12.25
CA GLN A 255 6.71 -0.02 11.95
C GLN A 255 7.30 0.71 10.75
N ARG A 256 8.57 0.45 10.39
CA ARG A 256 9.26 1.06 9.24
C ARG A 256 9.32 0.15 8.01
N ARG A 257 8.57 -0.95 8.05
CA ARG A 257 8.59 -2.02 7.05
C ARG A 257 7.22 -2.23 6.45
N GLY A 258 7.21 -2.89 5.30
CA GLY A 258 6.00 -3.32 4.62
C GLY A 258 5.22 -4.31 5.48
N TRP A 259 3.90 -4.14 5.50
CA TRP A 259 2.96 -5.04 6.18
C TRP A 259 2.34 -6.05 5.22
N VAL A 260 1.78 -7.12 5.76
CA VAL A 260 1.09 -8.15 4.99
C VAL A 260 -0.33 -8.33 5.51
N TRP A 261 -1.31 -8.26 4.62
CA TRP A 261 -2.70 -8.56 4.93
C TRP A 261 -3.15 -9.83 4.22
N MET A 262 -3.65 -10.80 4.99
CA MET A 262 -4.27 -12.02 4.48
C MET A 262 -5.66 -12.18 5.09
N GLY A 263 -6.65 -11.63 4.39
CA GLY A 263 -8.05 -11.65 4.80
C GLY A 263 -8.77 -12.94 4.45
N GLY A 264 -10.07 -12.96 4.76
CA GLY A 264 -10.95 -14.10 4.52
C GLY A 264 -10.95 -15.08 5.69
N ARG A 265 -10.79 -16.37 5.38
CA ARG A 265 -10.81 -17.47 6.35
C ARG A 265 -9.40 -17.84 6.83
N ARG A 266 -9.31 -18.82 7.71
CA ARG A 266 -8.05 -19.37 8.20
C ARG A 266 -7.15 -19.81 7.05
N SER A 267 -5.99 -19.18 6.97
CA SER A 267 -4.91 -19.50 6.03
C SER A 267 -3.84 -20.31 6.76
N ARG A 268 -3.54 -21.50 6.26
CA ARG A 268 -2.48 -22.36 6.78
C ARG A 268 -1.31 -22.34 5.82
N LEU A 269 -0.15 -21.97 6.31
CA LEU A 269 1.11 -22.03 5.59
C LEU A 269 1.87 -23.23 6.15
N ASN A 270 1.95 -24.32 5.38
CA ASN A 270 2.87 -25.40 5.70
C ASN A 270 4.27 -24.89 5.40
N LEU A 271 5.08 -24.80 6.44
CA LEU A 271 6.34 -24.12 6.36
C LEU A 271 7.46 -25.09 5.97
N CYS A 272 8.35 -24.65 5.08
CA CYS A 272 9.54 -25.38 4.70
C CYS A 272 10.80 -24.54 4.88
N SER A 273 11.87 -25.16 5.35
CA SER A 273 13.20 -24.58 5.29
C SER A 273 13.91 -24.96 4.00
N GLY A 274 15.00 -24.28 3.69
CA GLY A 274 15.79 -24.57 2.50
C GLY A 274 17.12 -23.83 2.57
N ALA A 275 18.21 -24.58 2.70
CA ALA A 275 19.53 -23.97 2.78
C ALA A 275 19.94 -23.36 1.43
N GLY A 276 19.91 -22.03 1.34
CA GLY A 276 20.51 -21.24 0.25
C GLY A 276 19.57 -20.68 -0.82
N ASP A 277 18.39 -21.25 -1.05
CA ASP A 277 17.53 -20.84 -2.19
C ASP A 277 16.09 -20.48 -1.79
N LEU A 278 15.20 -21.47 -1.59
CA LEU A 278 13.80 -21.23 -1.25
C LEU A 278 13.47 -21.85 0.11
N GLY A 279 13.22 -20.98 1.08
CA GLY A 279 12.89 -21.38 2.43
C GLY A 279 12.74 -20.14 3.30
N GLU A 280 11.79 -20.20 4.22
CA GLU A 280 11.77 -19.23 5.30
C GLU A 280 12.77 -19.71 6.36
N ILE A 281 13.67 -18.82 6.80
CA ILE A 281 14.48 -19.14 7.98
C ILE A 281 13.53 -19.19 9.16
N PHE A 282 13.36 -20.40 9.69
CA PHE A 282 12.71 -20.58 10.97
C PHE A 282 13.72 -20.55 12.08
N HIS A 283 13.27 -20.00 13.20
CA HIS A 283 13.99 -19.99 14.46
C HIS A 283 14.32 -21.38 15.02
N PHE A 284 13.71 -22.41 14.43
CA PHE A 284 13.96 -23.82 14.70
C PHE A 284 15.32 -24.30 14.20
N TYR A 285 16.02 -23.54 13.36
CA TYR A 285 17.31 -23.95 12.82
C TYR A 285 18.46 -23.15 13.44
N ASP A 286 19.61 -23.80 13.55
CA ASP A 286 20.87 -23.09 13.65
C ASP A 286 21.20 -22.48 12.29
N VAL A 287 21.30 -21.14 12.26
CA VAL A 287 21.58 -20.33 11.06
C VAL A 287 23.00 -19.78 11.06
N SER A 288 23.86 -20.28 11.95
CA SER A 288 25.30 -20.00 11.95
C SER A 288 25.93 -20.26 10.57
N ASN A 289 25.40 -21.23 9.82
CA ASN A 289 25.73 -21.49 8.43
C ASN A 289 24.48 -21.46 7.52
N PRO A 290 24.34 -20.48 6.61
CA PRO A 290 23.19 -20.37 5.72
C PRO A 290 23.07 -21.50 4.68
N ASN A 291 24.16 -22.25 4.46
CA ASN A 291 24.19 -23.39 3.54
C ASN A 291 23.94 -24.74 4.23
N ILE A 292 23.84 -24.76 5.57
CA ILE A 292 23.59 -25.98 6.34
C ILE A 292 22.66 -25.64 7.51
N PHE A 293 21.37 -25.89 7.31
CA PHE A 293 20.40 -25.81 8.40
C PHE A 293 20.38 -27.10 9.21
N SER A 294 20.51 -26.96 10.53
CA SER A 294 20.34 -28.06 11.47
C SER A 294 19.25 -27.67 12.47
N PRO A 295 18.20 -28.48 12.65
CA PRO A 295 17.19 -28.20 13.66
C PRO A 295 17.79 -28.11 15.07
N VAL A 296 17.27 -27.19 15.87
CA VAL A 296 17.63 -26.98 17.27
C VAL A 296 16.79 -27.89 18.15
N LYS A 297 17.43 -28.47 19.16
CA LYS A 297 16.79 -29.29 20.17
C LYS A 297 16.19 -28.41 21.28
N PHE A 298 14.89 -28.57 21.53
CA PHE A 298 14.19 -27.95 22.65
C PHE A 298 14.04 -28.97 23.78
N THR A 299 14.34 -28.57 25.01
CA THR A 299 14.13 -29.41 26.20
C THR A 299 12.83 -29.00 26.87
N THR A 300 12.00 -29.97 27.24
CA THR A 300 10.75 -29.67 27.95
C THR A 300 11.06 -29.34 29.42
N PRO A 301 10.55 -28.22 29.97
CA PRO A 301 10.77 -27.88 31.37
C PRO A 301 10.26 -28.97 32.30
N VAL A 302 10.98 -29.23 33.41
CA VAL A 302 10.62 -30.26 34.39
C VAL A 302 9.20 -30.05 34.95
N SER A 303 8.77 -28.80 35.12
CA SER A 303 7.42 -28.44 35.57
C SER A 303 6.30 -28.83 34.59
N ALA A 304 6.64 -29.10 33.32
CA ALA A 304 5.70 -29.52 32.29
C ALA A 304 5.77 -31.03 31.99
N LEU A 305 6.62 -31.78 32.71
CA LEU A 305 6.74 -33.23 32.56
C LEU A 305 5.82 -33.97 33.55
N PRO A 306 5.27 -35.14 33.16
CA PRO A 306 4.57 -36.03 34.06
C PRO A 306 5.46 -36.49 35.23
N GLU A 307 4.83 -36.89 36.33
CA GLU A 307 5.51 -37.33 37.57
C GLU A 307 6.50 -38.48 37.34
N SER A 308 6.25 -39.36 36.37
CA SER A 308 7.14 -40.47 36.01
C SER A 308 8.54 -40.03 35.56
N PHE A 309 8.72 -38.77 35.16
CA PHE A 309 10.02 -38.20 34.76
C PHE A 309 10.82 -37.65 35.95
N ALA A 310 10.22 -37.56 37.15
CA ALA A 310 10.85 -36.95 38.31
C ALA A 310 11.91 -37.84 38.98
N ALA A 311 11.84 -39.15 38.78
CA ALA A 311 12.73 -40.14 39.38
C ALA A 311 13.06 -41.26 38.39
N SER A 312 14.07 -42.06 38.74
CA SER A 312 14.47 -43.21 37.94
C SER A 312 13.47 -44.36 38.10
N MET A 313 13.17 -45.03 36.99
CA MET A 313 12.26 -46.17 36.94
C MET A 313 13.03 -47.45 36.71
N VAL A 314 12.72 -48.47 37.50
CA VAL A 314 13.29 -49.81 37.35
C VAL A 314 12.45 -50.58 36.32
N LEU A 315 13.06 -50.92 35.18
CA LEU A 315 12.37 -51.54 34.06
C LEU A 315 13.12 -52.78 33.54
N PRO A 316 12.39 -53.73 32.91
CA PRO A 316 13.01 -54.89 32.26
C PRO A 316 13.97 -54.48 31.13
N TRP A 317 15.08 -55.18 31.04
CA TRP A 317 16.15 -54.98 30.05
C TRP A 317 15.89 -55.75 28.76
N ASP A 318 15.89 -55.07 27.60
CA ASP A 318 15.52 -55.66 26.30
C ASP A 318 16.52 -56.69 25.75
N LYS A 319 17.74 -56.77 26.29
CA LYS A 319 18.82 -57.65 25.81
C LYS A 319 18.88 -58.99 26.55
N SER A 320 17.99 -59.23 27.50
CA SER A 320 18.08 -60.39 28.36
C SER A 320 17.39 -61.61 27.74
N SER A 321 18.07 -62.29 26.80
CA SER A 321 17.55 -63.52 26.17
C SER A 321 17.46 -64.72 27.13
N SER A 322 17.96 -64.61 28.37
CA SER A 322 18.06 -65.73 29.31
C SER A 322 17.65 -65.42 30.77
N SER A 323 17.49 -64.16 31.19
CA SER A 323 17.03 -63.82 32.56
C SER A 323 16.55 -62.38 32.64
N VAL A 324 15.33 -62.10 33.12
CA VAL A 324 14.79 -60.73 33.25
C VAL A 324 15.67 -59.90 34.19
N ARG A 325 16.65 -59.17 33.63
CA ARG A 325 17.42 -58.17 34.36
C ARG A 325 16.57 -56.92 34.46
N GLN A 326 16.51 -56.34 35.65
CA GLN A 326 15.93 -55.02 35.88
C GLN A 326 17.07 -53.99 35.87
N VAL A 327 16.84 -52.87 35.20
CA VAL A 327 17.80 -51.77 35.03
C VAL A 327 17.07 -50.47 35.36
N SER A 328 17.76 -49.55 36.03
CA SER A 328 17.22 -48.25 36.42
C SER A 328 17.45 -47.24 35.30
N TYR A 329 16.38 -46.60 34.85
CA TYR A 329 16.44 -45.59 33.79
C TYR A 329 15.88 -44.26 34.28
N ARG A 330 16.60 -43.18 34.01
CA ARG A 330 16.11 -41.82 34.14
C ARG A 330 15.62 -41.30 32.80
N PHE A 331 14.43 -40.72 32.80
CA PHE A 331 13.81 -40.20 31.58
C PHE A 331 13.88 -38.67 31.51
N GLY A 332 14.07 -38.18 30.29
CA GLY A 332 13.91 -36.77 29.93
C GLY A 332 13.06 -36.65 28.67
N HIS A 333 12.66 -35.43 28.32
CA HIS A 333 11.89 -35.20 27.11
C HIS A 333 12.40 -33.97 26.37
N SER A 334 12.62 -34.16 25.08
CA SER A 334 13.07 -33.12 24.17
C SER A 334 12.32 -33.24 22.85
N PHE A 335 12.30 -32.17 22.08
CA PHE A 335 11.71 -32.21 20.75
C PHE A 335 12.47 -31.30 19.80
N VAL A 336 12.28 -31.59 18.52
CA VAL A 336 12.81 -30.82 17.41
C VAL A 336 11.63 -30.39 16.55
N LEU A 337 11.71 -29.18 16.02
CA LEU A 337 10.76 -28.65 15.05
C LEU A 337 11.46 -28.59 13.70
N ASP A 338 10.79 -29.04 12.65
CA ASP A 338 11.36 -29.10 11.29
C ASP A 338 10.36 -28.59 10.25
N GLY A 339 10.77 -28.50 8.99
CA GLY A 339 9.93 -28.12 7.86
C GLY A 339 9.34 -29.34 7.16
N PHE A 340 8.37 -29.11 6.28
CA PHE A 340 7.90 -30.13 5.36
C PHE A 340 8.87 -30.28 4.18
N HIS A 341 9.37 -31.50 3.93
CA HIS A 341 10.28 -31.82 2.83
C HIS A 341 9.84 -33.08 2.06
N ASP A 342 10.00 -33.09 0.73
CA ASP A 342 9.54 -34.17 -0.15
C ASP A 342 10.64 -35.22 -0.45
N ARG A 343 11.91 -34.90 -0.19
CA ARG A 343 13.08 -35.78 -0.40
C ARG A 343 14.11 -35.61 0.73
N SER A 344 14.04 -36.44 1.76
CA SER A 344 15.12 -36.55 2.74
C SER A 344 16.22 -37.45 2.18
N SER A 345 17.34 -36.87 1.76
CA SER A 345 18.51 -37.66 1.34
C SER A 345 19.52 -37.88 2.47
N ARG A 346 19.22 -37.46 3.71
CA ARG A 346 19.91 -38.01 4.88
C ARG A 346 19.34 -39.40 5.13
N LYS A 347 19.97 -40.41 4.53
CA LYS A 347 19.75 -41.85 4.80
C LYS A 347 19.77 -42.22 6.30
N ASP A 348 20.21 -41.33 7.17
CA ASP A 348 20.24 -41.55 8.62
C ASP A 348 19.01 -40.96 9.36
N THR A 349 18.18 -40.13 8.71
CA THR A 349 17.03 -39.45 9.34
C THR A 349 15.94 -39.09 8.32
N ASP A 350 15.33 -40.09 7.67
CA ASP A 350 14.15 -39.91 6.80
C ASP A 350 12.87 -39.71 7.65
N ALA A 351 12.95 -38.81 8.65
CA ALA A 351 12.14 -38.81 9.86
C ALA A 351 10.66 -38.43 9.67
N MET A 352 10.29 -37.76 8.56
CA MET A 352 8.90 -37.37 8.33
C MET A 352 8.02 -38.56 7.91
N TYR A 353 8.61 -39.57 7.27
CA TYR A 353 7.85 -40.67 6.66
C TYR A 353 8.33 -42.07 7.05
N GLU A 354 9.63 -42.25 7.30
CA GLU A 354 10.19 -43.52 7.71
C GLU A 354 10.13 -43.64 9.25
N GLY A 355 9.21 -44.46 9.75
CA GLY A 355 9.11 -44.80 11.17
C GLY A 355 7.71 -44.72 11.79
N ASN A 356 6.67 -44.33 11.04
CA ASN A 356 5.31 -44.15 11.57
C ASN A 356 5.22 -43.18 12.77
N VAL A 357 6.13 -42.20 12.82
CA VAL A 357 6.19 -41.19 13.89
C VAL A 357 4.98 -40.25 13.87
N LEU A 358 4.47 -39.91 12.68
CA LEU A 358 3.22 -39.17 12.52
C LEU A 358 2.07 -40.13 12.19
N SER A 359 0.89 -39.85 12.75
CA SER A 359 -0.30 -40.69 12.56
C SER A 359 -0.79 -40.63 11.12
N SER A 360 -1.53 -41.65 10.67
CA SER A 360 -2.16 -41.65 9.33
C SER A 360 -3.12 -40.46 9.15
N GLY A 361 -3.83 -40.08 10.21
CA GLY A 361 -4.72 -38.91 10.23
C GLY A 361 -3.95 -37.62 9.98
N GLU A 362 -2.84 -37.41 10.69
CA GLU A 362 -1.98 -36.24 10.46
C GLU A 362 -1.36 -36.26 9.06
N LYS A 363 -0.82 -37.39 8.61
CA LYS A 363 -0.25 -37.52 7.25
C LYS A 363 -1.28 -37.27 6.15
N SER A 364 -2.55 -37.61 6.38
CA SER A 364 -3.64 -37.35 5.43
C SER A 364 -4.07 -35.88 5.43
N THR A 365 -4.04 -35.23 6.59
CA THR A 365 -4.43 -33.83 6.77
C THR A 365 -3.30 -32.88 6.35
N PHE A 366 -2.05 -33.28 6.59
CA PHE A 366 -0.83 -32.53 6.35
C PHE A 366 0.10 -33.34 5.45
N THR A 367 0.30 -32.86 4.23
CA THR A 367 1.17 -33.49 3.23
C THR A 367 2.59 -32.88 3.25
N SER A 368 3.58 -33.49 2.58
CA SER A 368 4.95 -32.98 2.34
C SER A 368 5.03 -31.68 1.51
N LYS A 369 3.94 -30.92 1.47
CA LYS A 369 3.83 -29.71 0.67
C LYS A 369 4.05 -28.50 1.55
N SER A 370 4.83 -27.56 1.04
CA SER A 370 5.02 -26.22 1.55
C SER A 370 4.01 -25.23 0.95
N SER A 371 3.93 -24.07 1.59
CA SER A 371 3.16 -22.90 1.20
C SER A 371 3.63 -22.33 -0.14
N ILE A 372 2.71 -21.89 -1.00
CA ILE A 372 3.09 -21.05 -2.16
C ILE A 372 3.49 -19.61 -1.77
N LEU A 373 3.16 -19.19 -0.56
CA LEU A 373 3.48 -17.87 -0.02
C LEU A 373 4.64 -17.98 0.98
N HIS A 374 5.70 -17.22 0.72
CA HIS A 374 6.81 -17.00 1.64
C HIS A 374 6.77 -15.54 2.10
N LEU A 375 6.27 -15.28 3.31
CA LEU A 375 5.97 -13.93 3.79
C LEU A 375 7.22 -13.20 4.33
N TYR A 376 8.23 -13.95 4.74
CA TYR A 376 9.50 -13.44 5.26
C TYR A 376 10.67 -13.76 4.33
N GLY A 377 10.79 -13.05 3.20
CA GLY A 377 11.96 -13.10 2.31
C GLY A 377 12.46 -14.52 1.94
N ASP A 378 13.76 -14.64 1.68
CA ASP A 378 14.44 -15.93 1.47
C ASP A 378 15.47 -16.20 2.58
N ALA A 379 16.23 -17.28 2.47
CA ALA A 379 17.18 -17.75 3.48
C ALA A 379 18.49 -16.94 3.61
N ARG A 380 18.75 -15.94 2.76
CA ARG A 380 19.98 -15.15 2.82
C ARG A 380 19.93 -14.16 3.97
N LYS A 381 20.88 -14.21 4.91
CA LYS A 381 20.94 -13.29 6.06
C LYS A 381 20.72 -11.84 5.60
N GLY A 382 19.79 -11.11 6.22
CA GLY A 382 19.45 -9.71 5.89
C GLY A 382 18.33 -9.52 4.86
N TYR A 383 17.81 -10.62 4.29
CA TYR A 383 16.61 -10.60 3.45
C TYR A 383 15.34 -10.96 4.23
N GLN A 384 15.48 -11.56 5.41
CA GLN A 384 14.38 -11.80 6.34
C GLN A 384 13.92 -10.47 6.93
N SER A 385 12.64 -10.39 7.28
CA SER A 385 12.07 -9.14 7.76
C SER A 385 11.10 -9.32 8.91
N ARG A 386 11.25 -8.50 9.95
CA ARG A 386 10.25 -8.26 10.98
C ARG A 386 9.03 -7.55 10.38
N THR A 387 7.99 -8.32 10.07
CA THR A 387 6.77 -7.81 9.42
C THR A 387 5.52 -8.15 10.21
N ARG A 388 4.63 -7.15 10.34
CA ARG A 388 3.28 -7.31 10.87
C ARG A 388 2.41 -8.02 9.83
N VAL A 389 1.82 -9.14 10.23
CA VAL A 389 0.91 -9.95 9.41
C VAL A 389 -0.49 -9.85 10.02
N PHE A 390 -1.46 -9.46 9.20
CA PHE A 390 -2.87 -9.34 9.60
C PHE A 390 -3.69 -10.52 9.08
N GLY A 391 -4.68 -10.93 9.87
CA GLY A 391 -5.64 -11.98 9.54
C GLY A 391 -5.45 -13.28 10.33
N GLN A 392 -6.15 -14.33 9.91
CA GLN A 392 -6.08 -15.65 10.53
C GLN A 392 -5.02 -16.52 9.85
N VAL A 393 -3.75 -16.12 9.96
CA VAL A 393 -2.63 -16.81 9.33
C VAL A 393 -1.93 -17.71 10.35
N TYR A 394 -1.79 -18.99 10.01
CA TYR A 394 -1.17 -20.00 10.86
C TYR A 394 0.00 -20.66 10.14
N ALA A 395 1.07 -20.84 10.90
CA ALA A 395 2.24 -21.64 10.57
C ALA A 395 1.98 -23.10 10.98
N ALA A 396 2.19 -24.05 10.07
CA ALA A 396 2.21 -25.47 10.40
C ALA A 396 3.62 -26.05 10.20
N PHE A 397 4.07 -26.89 11.13
CA PHE A 397 5.37 -27.56 11.08
C PHE A 397 5.36 -28.89 11.85
N PRO A 398 6.11 -29.91 11.37
CA PRO A 398 6.36 -31.12 12.14
C PRO A 398 7.10 -30.86 13.45
N ARG A 399 6.59 -31.46 14.53
CA ARG A 399 7.28 -31.62 15.81
C ARG A 399 7.65 -33.09 16.00
N TYR A 400 8.94 -33.36 16.11
CA TYR A 400 9.49 -34.67 16.42
C TYR A 400 9.91 -34.72 17.88
N ALA A 401 9.17 -35.48 18.67
CA ALA A 401 9.41 -35.63 20.09
C ALA A 401 10.27 -36.86 20.39
N ASN A 402 11.26 -36.65 21.24
CA ASN A 402 12.23 -37.62 21.66
C ASN A 402 12.16 -37.84 23.17
N LEU A 403 12.03 -39.10 23.56
CA LEU A 403 12.22 -39.57 24.91
C LEU A 403 13.71 -39.79 25.15
N GLU A 404 14.28 -39.00 26.06
CA GLU A 404 15.65 -39.19 26.50
C GLU A 404 15.68 -40.33 27.51
N VAL A 405 16.46 -41.37 27.21
CA VAL A 405 16.58 -42.56 28.06
C VAL A 405 18.02 -42.65 28.55
N LYS A 406 18.23 -42.47 29.86
CA LYS A 406 19.55 -42.60 30.47
C LYS A 406 19.57 -43.77 31.46
N PRO A 407 20.31 -44.85 31.19
CA PRO A 407 20.54 -45.91 32.18
C PRO A 407 21.41 -45.38 33.34
N GLU A 408 21.20 -45.89 34.54
CA GLU A 408 22.02 -45.56 35.72
C GLU A 408 23.19 -46.53 35.92
N GLU A 409 23.05 -47.76 35.43
CA GLU A 409 24.07 -48.79 35.50
C GLU A 409 25.19 -48.55 34.47
N PRO A 410 26.47 -48.48 34.89
CA PRO A 410 27.58 -48.11 34.00
C PRO A 410 27.78 -49.04 32.80
N ASP A 411 27.53 -50.34 32.95
CA ASP A 411 27.69 -51.33 31.88
C ASP A 411 26.61 -51.16 30.79
N VAL A 412 25.41 -50.70 31.16
CA VAL A 412 24.33 -50.39 30.22
C VAL A 412 24.57 -49.03 29.57
N GLU A 413 25.09 -48.04 30.31
CA GLU A 413 25.49 -46.73 29.76
C GLU A 413 26.59 -46.88 28.71
N GLU A 414 27.60 -47.73 28.95
CA GLU A 414 28.67 -48.01 28.00
C GLU A 414 28.14 -48.65 26.71
N LEU A 415 27.16 -49.57 26.81
CA LEU A 415 26.49 -50.17 25.66
C LEU A 415 25.70 -49.13 24.84
N PHE A 416 25.00 -48.22 25.51
CA PHE A 416 24.30 -47.11 24.85
C PHE A 416 25.28 -46.20 24.11
N ALA A 417 26.41 -45.86 24.74
CA ALA A 417 27.43 -45.00 24.18
C ALA A 417 28.20 -45.65 23.01
N ALA A 418 28.32 -46.99 23.00
CA ALA A 418 28.99 -47.74 21.93
C ALA A 418 28.16 -47.85 20.64
N ALA A 419 26.82 -47.74 20.73
CA ALA A 419 25.95 -47.80 19.56
C ALA A 419 26.12 -46.58 18.64
N ARG A 420 26.21 -46.81 17.32
CA ARG A 420 26.33 -45.74 16.32
C ARG A 420 25.24 -45.85 15.24
N PRO A 421 24.33 -44.85 15.10
CA PRO A 421 24.12 -43.73 16.02
C PRO A 421 23.62 -44.21 17.42
N PRO A 422 23.68 -43.37 18.47
CA PRO A 422 23.12 -43.69 19.78
C PRO A 422 21.63 -44.13 19.71
N PRO A 423 21.11 -44.87 20.70
CA PRO A 423 19.70 -45.29 20.73
C PRO A 423 18.77 -44.07 20.79
N LEU A 424 17.70 -44.09 20.00
CA LEU A 424 16.75 -42.97 19.88
C LEU A 424 15.32 -43.47 20.04
N TYR A 425 14.59 -42.93 21.02
CA TYR A 425 13.22 -43.32 21.33
C TYR A 425 12.27 -42.18 21.00
N LEU A 426 11.53 -42.31 19.90
CA LEU A 426 10.55 -41.29 19.52
C LEU A 426 9.20 -41.58 20.18
N LEU A 427 8.48 -40.52 20.54
CA LEU A 427 7.09 -40.62 20.96
C LEU A 427 6.20 -40.38 19.73
N PRO A 428 5.61 -41.41 19.11
CA PRO A 428 4.82 -41.24 17.89
C PRO A 428 3.50 -40.52 18.18
N SER A 429 2.95 -39.87 17.16
CA SER A 429 1.59 -39.34 17.18
C SER A 429 0.57 -40.46 17.22
N ILE A 430 -0.35 -40.39 18.18
CA ILE A 430 -1.42 -41.37 18.36
C ILE A 430 -2.72 -40.61 18.54
N SER A 431 -3.73 -40.96 17.74
CA SER A 431 -5.08 -40.39 17.91
C SER A 431 -5.69 -40.87 19.21
N GLU A 432 -6.57 -40.05 19.80
CA GLU A 432 -7.20 -40.35 21.10
C GLU A 432 -7.85 -41.75 21.12
N GLY A 433 -8.61 -42.11 20.07
CA GLY A 433 -9.25 -43.41 19.96
C GLY A 433 -8.31 -44.61 19.71
N ALA A 434 -7.08 -44.37 19.28
CA ALA A 434 -6.07 -45.40 19.08
C ALA A 434 -5.14 -45.56 20.31
N TRP A 435 -5.17 -44.60 21.23
CA TRP A 435 -4.31 -44.60 22.39
C TRP A 435 -4.76 -45.64 23.42
N ASN A 436 -3.79 -46.33 24.00
CA ASN A 436 -3.96 -47.14 25.20
C ASN A 436 -2.62 -47.20 25.96
N ASN A 437 -2.69 -47.65 27.21
CA ASN A 437 -1.55 -47.72 28.12
C ASN A 437 -0.53 -48.84 27.79
N SER A 438 -0.80 -49.66 26.77
CA SER A 438 -0.03 -50.87 26.45
C SER A 438 0.78 -50.76 25.16
N ILE A 439 0.84 -49.57 24.56
CA ILE A 439 1.59 -49.33 23.32
C ILE A 439 3.08 -49.32 23.64
N ASN A 440 3.86 -50.17 22.98
CA ASN A 440 5.28 -50.27 23.22
C ASN A 440 6.04 -49.06 22.65
N ILE A 441 7.08 -48.64 23.37
CA ILE A 441 8.04 -47.62 22.93
C ILE A 441 9.38 -48.32 22.71
N HIS A 442 9.95 -48.18 21.52
CA HIS A 442 11.17 -48.88 21.10
C HIS A 442 12.17 -47.91 20.47
N ASP A 443 13.44 -48.31 20.41
CA ASP A 443 14.45 -47.64 19.57
C ASP A 443 13.96 -47.56 18.12
N ILE A 444 14.18 -46.44 17.46
CA ILE A 444 13.71 -46.20 16.08
C ILE A 444 14.27 -47.22 15.09
N MET A 445 15.50 -47.69 15.31
CA MET A 445 16.14 -48.73 14.49
C MET A 445 15.79 -50.15 14.98
N ARG A 446 14.96 -50.27 16.03
CA ARG A 446 14.55 -51.53 16.67
C ARG A 446 15.72 -52.42 17.07
N ARG A 447 16.82 -51.80 17.53
CA ARG A 447 18.01 -52.53 17.97
C ARG A 447 17.85 -52.97 19.43
N GLU A 448 18.29 -54.18 19.74
CA GLU A 448 18.40 -54.70 21.10
C GLU A 448 19.74 -54.27 21.72
N VAL A 449 19.84 -52.99 22.06
CA VAL A 449 21.06 -52.35 22.59
C VAL A 449 21.07 -52.23 24.11
N GLY A 450 20.16 -52.92 24.80
CA GLY A 450 20.03 -52.85 26.25
C GLY A 450 19.04 -51.80 26.75
N GLY A 451 18.06 -51.43 25.93
CA GLY A 451 17.01 -50.46 26.24
C GLY A 451 15.96 -50.95 27.23
N PRO A 452 15.12 -50.04 27.76
CA PRO A 452 13.97 -50.39 28.57
C PRO A 452 12.87 -51.02 27.72
N LEU A 453 12.25 -52.10 28.20
CA LEU A 453 10.98 -52.59 27.67
C LEU A 453 9.83 -51.70 28.13
N LEU A 454 9.63 -50.59 27.41
CA LEU A 454 8.77 -49.49 27.82
C LEU A 454 7.40 -49.51 27.15
N LYS A 455 6.35 -49.13 27.89
CA LYS A 455 4.99 -48.90 27.39
C LYS A 455 4.52 -47.49 27.69
N THR A 456 3.63 -46.94 26.86
CA THR A 456 3.05 -45.60 27.03
C THR A 456 2.47 -45.36 28.43
N GLY A 457 1.76 -46.35 28.99
CA GLY A 457 1.17 -46.27 30.33
C GLY A 457 2.15 -46.19 31.49
N MET A 458 3.43 -46.49 31.24
CA MET A 458 4.49 -46.36 32.24
C MET A 458 4.98 -44.91 32.35
N LEU A 459 4.79 -44.10 31.30
CA LEU A 459 5.19 -42.69 31.26
C LEU A 459 4.03 -41.69 31.39
N CYS A 460 2.85 -42.05 30.89
CA CYS A 460 1.71 -41.15 30.84
C CYS A 460 0.46 -41.89 31.35
N ARG A 461 -0.33 -41.21 32.19
CA ARG A 461 -1.55 -41.78 32.78
C ARG A 461 -2.66 -41.94 31.75
N ASP A 462 -2.78 -40.97 30.85
CA ASP A 462 -3.80 -40.91 29.82
C ASP A 462 -3.29 -40.29 28.51
N HIS A 463 -4.18 -40.22 27.51
CA HIS A 463 -3.88 -39.58 26.23
C HIS A 463 -3.62 -38.07 26.37
N SER A 464 -4.23 -37.39 27.35
CA SER A 464 -4.08 -35.94 27.55
C SER A 464 -2.66 -35.56 28.01
N GLU A 465 -2.04 -36.39 28.85
CA GLU A 465 -0.62 -36.25 29.19
C GLU A 465 0.26 -36.61 27.98
N TYR A 466 -0.06 -37.71 27.29
CA TYR A 466 0.72 -38.19 26.14
C TYR A 466 0.73 -37.17 24.99
N THR A 467 -0.40 -36.53 24.68
CA THR A 467 -0.51 -35.60 23.55
C THR A 467 0.35 -34.35 23.71
N LEU A 468 0.77 -34.01 24.93
CA LEU A 468 1.71 -32.91 25.21
C LEU A 468 3.15 -33.30 24.86
N LEU A 469 3.48 -34.58 24.99
CA LEU A 469 4.82 -35.13 24.78
C LEU A 469 5.00 -35.74 23.39
N MET A 470 3.94 -36.17 22.71
CA MET A 470 4.09 -36.88 21.44
C MET A 470 4.56 -36.00 20.27
N SER A 471 5.15 -36.66 19.27
CA SER A 471 5.37 -36.08 17.94
C SER A 471 4.02 -35.76 17.33
N ARG A 472 3.92 -34.64 16.60
CA ARG A 472 2.68 -34.19 15.97
C ARG A 472 2.96 -33.09 14.96
N ILE A 473 1.99 -32.74 14.13
CA ILE A 473 2.00 -31.46 13.45
C ILE A 473 1.52 -30.39 14.43
N SER A 474 2.37 -29.39 14.65
CA SER A 474 2.00 -28.23 15.46
C SER A 474 1.56 -27.09 14.55
N GLU A 475 0.49 -26.41 14.94
CA GLU A 475 0.02 -25.19 14.28
C GLU A 475 0.04 -24.03 15.28
N LEU A 476 0.61 -22.90 14.88
CA LEU A 476 0.64 -21.68 15.69
C LEU A 476 0.26 -20.46 14.85
N PRO A 477 -0.30 -19.41 15.45
CA PRO A 477 -0.42 -18.11 14.79
C PRO A 477 0.92 -17.70 14.20
N TYR A 478 0.93 -17.28 12.93
CA TYR A 478 2.18 -16.97 12.21
C TYR A 478 2.99 -15.84 12.88
N VAL A 479 2.34 -14.95 13.62
CA VAL A 479 3.00 -13.92 14.43
C VAL A 479 3.93 -14.49 15.52
N GLU A 480 3.72 -15.72 15.98
CA GLU A 480 4.60 -16.33 16.98
C GLU A 480 5.94 -16.74 16.38
N SER A 481 6.00 -17.04 15.08
CA SER A 481 7.27 -17.35 14.42
C SER A 481 8.21 -16.15 14.35
N TYR A 482 7.66 -14.93 14.38
CA TYR A 482 8.41 -13.68 14.50
C TYR A 482 9.13 -13.57 15.85
N ASN A 483 8.43 -13.86 16.95
CA ASN A 483 8.96 -13.67 18.30
C ASN A 483 10.21 -14.53 18.49
N SER A 484 10.15 -15.77 18.03
CA SER A 484 11.26 -16.70 18.15
C SER A 484 12.44 -16.42 17.21
N MET A 485 12.25 -15.69 16.09
CA MET A 485 13.36 -15.28 15.21
C MET A 485 14.36 -14.35 15.91
N GLN A 486 13.93 -13.61 16.93
CA GLN A 486 14.80 -12.76 17.75
C GLN A 486 15.85 -13.57 18.53
N ASP A 487 15.45 -14.72 19.09
CA ASP A 487 16.35 -15.59 19.84
C ASP A 487 17.50 -16.12 18.97
N VAL A 488 17.28 -16.17 17.65
CA VAL A 488 18.27 -16.60 16.66
C VAL A 488 19.30 -15.52 16.37
N TYR A 489 18.85 -14.30 16.05
CA TYR A 489 19.76 -13.18 15.77
C TYR A 489 20.58 -12.77 16.99
N SER A 490 20.02 -12.89 18.18
CA SER A 490 20.72 -12.59 19.45
C SER A 490 21.69 -13.68 19.89
N GLY A 491 21.74 -14.84 19.19
CA GLY A 491 22.66 -15.93 19.52
C GLY A 491 22.37 -16.57 20.88
N LYS A 492 21.12 -16.48 21.38
CA LYS A 492 20.75 -17.00 22.71
C LYS A 492 20.92 -18.52 22.75
N THR A 493 21.70 -19.01 23.72
CA THR A 493 21.88 -20.43 24.02
C THR A 493 20.74 -20.92 24.93
N GLY A 494 20.25 -22.15 24.70
CA GLY A 494 19.11 -22.69 25.46
C GLY A 494 17.77 -22.04 25.08
N ARG A 495 17.42 -22.05 23.80
CA ARG A 495 16.16 -21.49 23.28
C ARG A 495 14.96 -22.30 23.79
N PHE A 496 13.85 -21.61 24.07
CA PHE A 496 12.57 -22.21 24.47
C PHE A 496 11.54 -22.05 23.36
N PHE A 497 10.55 -22.93 23.34
CA PHE A 497 9.46 -22.88 22.36
C PHE A 497 8.09 -23.14 23.01
N PRO A 498 7.07 -22.29 22.73
CA PRO A 498 7.16 -21.01 22.00
C PRO A 498 8.08 -20.00 22.71
N SER A 499 8.54 -18.97 22.01
CA SER A 499 9.39 -17.93 22.63
C SER A 499 8.58 -17.14 23.66
N ASP A 500 9.19 -16.84 24.81
CA ASP A 500 8.58 -16.01 25.87
C ASP A 500 8.47 -14.52 25.46
N ALA A 501 9.09 -14.14 24.34
CA ALA A 501 9.11 -12.77 23.85
C ALA A 501 7.78 -12.38 23.21
N GLY A 502 6.86 -11.76 23.96
CA GLY A 502 5.57 -11.28 23.44
C GLY A 502 5.65 -9.94 22.68
N ILE A 503 6.43 -9.84 21.59
CA ILE A 503 6.60 -8.56 20.87
C ILE A 503 5.39 -8.23 19.99
N LEU A 504 4.89 -9.22 19.25
CA LEU A 504 3.70 -9.09 18.43
C LEU A 504 2.65 -10.12 18.83
N ALA A 505 1.39 -9.70 18.81
CA ALA A 505 0.22 -10.53 19.06
C ALA A 505 -0.59 -10.75 17.79
N GLN A 506 -1.43 -11.78 17.77
CA GLN A 506 -2.30 -12.05 16.63
C GLN A 506 -3.23 -10.85 16.39
N ASP A 507 -3.23 -10.36 15.16
CA ASP A 507 -3.99 -9.16 14.79
C ASP A 507 -4.93 -9.48 13.63
N SER A 508 -6.23 -9.43 13.91
CA SER A 508 -7.27 -9.60 12.89
C SER A 508 -7.46 -8.34 12.03
N GLY A 509 -6.77 -7.24 12.35
CA GLY A 509 -6.85 -5.98 11.62
C GLY A 509 -8.13 -5.21 11.84
N LEU A 510 -8.82 -5.45 12.96
CA LEU A 510 -10.07 -4.76 13.31
C LEU A 510 -9.86 -3.26 13.53
N THR A 511 -8.69 -2.85 14.02
CA THR A 511 -8.33 -1.45 14.17
C THR A 511 -6.84 -1.27 13.94
N THR A 512 -6.51 -0.66 12.81
CA THR A 512 -5.15 -0.33 12.39
C THR A 512 -5.01 1.18 12.35
N THR A 513 -3.88 1.68 12.84
CA THR A 513 -3.51 3.10 12.77
C THR A 513 -2.24 3.26 11.95
N ILE A 514 -2.24 4.21 11.03
CA ILE A 514 -1.06 4.68 10.30
C ILE A 514 -0.91 6.16 10.62
N GLU A 515 0.26 6.54 11.11
CA GLU A 515 0.57 7.91 11.51
C GLU A 515 1.95 8.33 11.02
N ARG A 516 2.11 9.64 10.83
CA ARG A 516 3.38 10.28 10.46
C ARG A 516 3.51 11.57 11.25
N ASN A 517 4.61 11.74 11.99
CA ASN A 517 4.86 12.94 12.80
C ASN A 517 3.66 13.32 13.70
N GLN A 518 3.07 12.35 14.41
CA GLN A 518 1.87 12.50 15.26
C GLN A 518 0.55 12.79 14.51
N GLN A 519 0.58 12.92 13.18
CA GLN A 519 -0.62 13.04 12.37
C GLN A 519 -1.15 11.65 11.99
N ILE A 520 -2.42 11.40 12.28
CA ILE A 520 -3.11 10.17 11.89
C ILE A 520 -3.52 10.28 10.41
N LEU A 521 -2.94 9.42 9.57
CA LEU A 521 -3.26 9.31 8.14
C LEU A 521 -4.37 8.28 7.90
N PHE A 522 -4.41 7.24 8.71
CA PHE A 522 -5.44 6.20 8.67
C PHE A 522 -5.72 5.67 10.08
N LYS A 523 -6.99 5.46 10.41
CA LYS A 523 -7.43 4.81 11.64
C LYS A 523 -8.75 4.08 11.40
N GLY A 524 -8.69 2.75 11.34
CA GLY A 524 -9.86 1.91 11.11
C GLY A 524 -9.49 0.51 10.64
N ARG A 525 -10.45 -0.21 10.05
CA ARG A 525 -10.20 -1.51 9.43
C ARG A 525 -9.79 -1.32 7.97
N PRO A 526 -8.58 -1.76 7.54
CA PRO A 526 -8.17 -1.69 6.15
C PRO A 526 -9.18 -2.39 5.23
N SER A 527 -9.79 -1.62 4.32
CA SER A 527 -10.82 -2.10 3.39
C SER A 527 -10.43 -1.73 1.96
N ALA A 528 -10.03 -2.71 1.16
CA ALA A 528 -9.60 -2.46 -0.21
C ALA A 528 -10.74 -1.92 -1.11
N THR A 529 -12.01 -2.20 -0.78
CA THR A 529 -13.17 -1.59 -1.46
C THR A 529 -13.30 -0.11 -1.11
N ALA A 530 -13.11 0.28 0.16
CA ALA A 530 -13.12 1.69 0.56
C ALA A 530 -11.96 2.45 -0.09
N LEU A 531 -10.77 1.82 -0.15
CA LEU A 531 -9.61 2.36 -0.86
C LEU A 531 -9.91 2.60 -2.34
N LEU A 532 -10.52 1.63 -3.02
CA LEU A 532 -10.88 1.77 -4.44
C LEU A 532 -11.75 3.01 -4.67
N GLN A 533 -12.71 3.29 -3.78
CA GLN A 533 -13.52 4.49 -3.86
C GLN A 533 -12.67 5.76 -3.68
N THR A 534 -11.81 5.81 -2.66
CA THR A 534 -10.87 6.93 -2.48
C THR A 534 -10.03 7.17 -3.72
N LEU A 535 -9.51 6.11 -4.37
CA LEU A 535 -8.72 6.26 -5.59
C LEU A 535 -9.55 6.74 -6.78
N LYS A 536 -10.81 6.32 -6.91
CA LYS A 536 -11.74 6.81 -7.93
C LYS A 536 -12.05 8.29 -7.74
N ASP A 537 -12.25 8.74 -6.50
CA ASP A 537 -12.54 10.14 -6.20
C ASP A 537 -11.36 11.05 -6.56
N ARG A 538 -10.13 10.50 -6.62
CA ARG A 538 -8.92 11.20 -7.10
C ARG A 538 -8.85 11.35 -8.63
N THR A 539 -9.79 10.82 -9.41
CA THR A 539 -9.71 10.83 -10.88
C THR A 539 -9.66 12.25 -11.45
N HIS A 540 -8.63 12.53 -12.26
CA HIS A 540 -8.43 13.81 -12.94
C HIS A 540 -8.99 13.81 -14.36
N ILE A 541 -8.80 12.70 -15.08
CA ILE A 541 -9.16 12.57 -16.50
C ILE A 541 -9.91 11.25 -16.69
N GLU A 542 -11.00 11.29 -17.45
CA GLU A 542 -11.69 10.09 -17.93
C GLU A 542 -11.44 9.91 -19.43
N VAL A 543 -11.22 8.67 -19.85
CA VAL A 543 -11.13 8.25 -21.25
C VAL A 543 -12.00 7.03 -21.48
N ASP A 544 -12.55 6.89 -22.69
CA ASP A 544 -13.55 5.86 -22.97
C ASP A 544 -12.92 4.48 -23.26
N SER A 545 -11.74 4.44 -23.91
CA SER A 545 -11.08 3.19 -24.30
C SER A 545 -9.59 3.14 -23.99
N ILE A 546 -9.04 1.91 -23.94
CA ILE A 546 -7.60 1.64 -23.76
C ILE A 546 -6.79 2.23 -24.93
N ASN A 547 -7.34 2.25 -26.15
CA ASN A 547 -6.64 2.81 -27.30
C ASN A 547 -6.51 4.33 -27.20
N ASP A 548 -7.57 5.02 -26.77
CA ASP A 548 -7.55 6.48 -26.57
C ASP A 548 -6.54 6.85 -25.48
N PHE A 549 -6.45 6.03 -24.43
CA PHE A 549 -5.43 6.18 -23.40
C PHE A 549 -4.01 6.14 -23.98
N TRP A 550 -3.67 5.08 -24.73
CA TRP A 550 -2.32 4.93 -25.29
C TRP A 550 -1.98 6.01 -26.32
N GLN A 551 -2.95 6.45 -27.13
CA GLN A 551 -2.75 7.54 -28.08
C GLN A 551 -2.47 8.87 -27.39
N ARG A 552 -3.08 9.11 -26.23
CA ARG A 552 -2.99 10.39 -25.52
C ARG A 552 -1.76 10.51 -24.62
N PHE A 553 -1.29 9.41 -24.03
CA PHE A 553 -0.29 9.45 -22.96
C PHE A 553 1.05 8.78 -23.32
N LEU A 554 1.19 8.19 -24.52
CA LEU A 554 2.51 7.78 -25.03
C LEU A 554 3.15 8.93 -25.79
N ASN A 555 4.38 9.27 -25.43
CA ASN A 555 5.19 10.21 -26.20
C ASN A 555 5.74 9.56 -27.49
N GLU A 556 6.43 10.34 -28.31
CA GLU A 556 7.03 9.87 -29.58
C GLU A 556 8.05 8.74 -29.40
N ARG A 557 8.63 8.60 -28.20
CA ARG A 557 9.58 7.55 -27.82
C ARG A 557 8.88 6.29 -27.28
N ASN A 558 7.55 6.26 -27.26
CA ASN A 558 6.73 5.23 -26.62
C ASN A 558 6.95 5.10 -25.10
N GLU A 559 7.32 6.20 -24.44
CA GLU A 559 7.36 6.30 -22.98
C GLU A 559 6.01 6.83 -22.47
N LEU A 560 5.58 6.38 -21.29
CA LEU A 560 4.35 6.83 -20.67
C LEU A 560 4.60 8.12 -19.88
N GLU A 561 3.97 9.22 -20.31
CA GLU A 561 3.99 10.52 -19.62
C GLU A 561 2.58 10.84 -19.11
N LEU A 562 2.31 10.48 -17.86
CA LEU A 562 0.96 10.53 -17.30
C LEU A 562 0.74 11.82 -16.49
N ASN A 563 1.53 12.05 -15.43
CA ASN A 563 1.43 13.19 -14.50
C ASN A 563 0.01 13.46 -13.96
N ALA A 564 -0.86 12.44 -13.98
CA ALA A 564 -2.28 12.55 -13.68
C ALA A 564 -2.83 11.20 -13.18
N ILE A 565 -4.08 11.25 -12.75
CA ILE A 565 -4.86 10.07 -12.38
C ILE A 565 -5.94 9.92 -13.45
N VAL A 566 -5.85 8.84 -14.23
CA VAL A 566 -6.65 8.65 -15.42
C VAL A 566 -7.53 7.41 -15.28
N SER A 567 -8.84 7.58 -15.38
CA SER A 567 -9.80 6.48 -15.42
C SER A 567 -10.16 6.11 -16.85
N ILE A 568 -10.08 4.81 -17.16
CA ILE A 568 -10.42 4.20 -18.44
C ILE A 568 -11.70 3.41 -18.23
N LYS A 569 -12.81 3.87 -18.82
CA LYS A 569 -14.12 3.19 -18.69
C LYS A 569 -14.09 1.76 -19.23
N ASN A 570 -13.44 1.58 -20.38
CA ASN A 570 -13.24 0.28 -21.03
C ASN A 570 -14.51 -0.59 -21.10
N SER A 571 -15.63 -0.03 -21.57
CA SER A 571 -16.94 -0.70 -21.57
C SER A 571 -16.98 -2.03 -22.34
N ARG A 572 -15.97 -2.31 -23.18
CA ARG A 572 -15.79 -3.57 -23.90
C ARG A 572 -15.09 -4.67 -23.10
N GLN A 573 -14.67 -4.37 -21.86
CA GLN A 573 -13.98 -5.30 -20.96
C GLN A 573 -12.71 -5.92 -21.55
N LEU A 574 -11.99 -5.16 -22.39
CA LEU A 574 -10.76 -5.63 -23.01
C LEU A 574 -9.62 -5.71 -21.99
N ASP A 575 -8.72 -6.67 -22.17
CA ASP A 575 -7.53 -6.77 -21.32
C ASP A 575 -6.54 -5.63 -21.64
N MET A 576 -6.07 -4.95 -20.59
CA MET A 576 -5.04 -3.94 -20.71
C MET A 576 -3.66 -4.56 -20.56
N GLN A 577 -2.90 -4.56 -21.65
CA GLN A 577 -1.48 -4.92 -21.62
C GLN A 577 -0.62 -3.69 -21.32
N ILE A 578 0.30 -3.80 -20.37
CA ILE A 578 1.26 -2.75 -20.04
C ILE A 578 2.69 -3.30 -20.13
N PRO A 579 3.51 -2.82 -21.08
CA PRO A 579 3.16 -1.96 -22.23
C PRO A 579 2.15 -2.60 -23.20
N ALA A 580 1.53 -1.76 -24.03
CA ALA A 580 0.63 -2.19 -25.10
C ALA A 580 1.31 -3.18 -26.08
N GLY A 581 0.49 -4.01 -26.74
CA GLY A 581 0.97 -4.95 -27.76
C GLY A 581 1.82 -4.27 -28.85
N GLY A 582 2.96 -4.87 -29.19
CA GLY A 582 3.88 -4.33 -30.21
C GLY A 582 4.75 -3.14 -29.74
N LYS A 583 4.67 -2.74 -28.47
CA LYS A 583 5.52 -1.67 -27.91
C LYS A 583 6.77 -2.21 -27.19
N PRO A 584 7.83 -1.39 -27.04
CA PRO A 584 9.04 -1.76 -26.32
C PRO A 584 8.75 -2.23 -24.89
N GLN A 585 9.53 -3.21 -24.41
CA GLN A 585 9.48 -3.74 -23.04
C GLN A 585 10.87 -3.59 -22.41
N PRO A 586 10.97 -3.08 -21.16
CA PRO A 586 9.89 -2.58 -20.30
C PRO A 586 9.30 -1.24 -20.78
N LEU A 587 8.08 -0.92 -20.35
CA LEU A 587 7.52 0.44 -20.51
C LEU A 587 8.28 1.40 -19.60
N ILE A 588 8.84 2.47 -20.17
CA ILE A 588 9.43 3.56 -19.37
C ILE A 588 8.32 4.51 -18.95
N VAL A 589 8.24 4.78 -17.65
CA VAL A 589 7.29 5.75 -17.07
C VAL A 589 8.05 7.01 -16.68
N LYS A 590 7.56 8.17 -17.12
CA LYS A 590 8.06 9.50 -16.77
C LYS A 590 6.97 10.32 -16.10
N GLY A 591 7.34 11.08 -15.08
CA GLY A 591 6.43 11.89 -14.27
C GLY A 591 5.57 11.08 -13.29
N GLY A 592 5.41 9.77 -13.47
CA GLY A 592 4.54 8.92 -12.64
C GLY A 592 3.05 9.22 -12.84
N GLY A 593 2.18 8.55 -12.09
CA GLY A 593 0.73 8.73 -12.18
C GLY A 593 -0.07 7.52 -11.74
N MET A 594 -1.38 7.55 -11.98
CA MET A 594 -2.28 6.44 -11.68
C MET A 594 -3.19 6.13 -12.87
N ILE A 595 -3.32 4.85 -13.19
CA ILE A 595 -4.24 4.34 -14.21
C ILE A 595 -5.33 3.56 -13.49
N ILE A 596 -6.59 3.93 -13.68
CA ILE A 596 -7.76 3.22 -13.16
C ILE A 596 -8.46 2.55 -14.32
N LEU A 597 -8.43 1.22 -14.36
CA LEU A 597 -9.15 0.41 -15.32
C LEU A 597 -10.47 -0.02 -14.69
N GLU A 598 -11.58 0.52 -15.19
CA GLU A 598 -12.91 0.23 -14.64
C GLU A 598 -13.35 -1.21 -14.89
N GLN A 599 -13.02 -1.77 -16.07
CA GLN A 599 -13.43 -3.11 -16.51
C GLN A 599 -12.30 -3.81 -17.27
N GLY A 600 -12.29 -5.15 -17.30
CA GLY A 600 -11.28 -5.97 -18.00
C GLY A 600 -10.25 -6.61 -17.06
N SER A 601 -9.20 -7.22 -17.63
CA SER A 601 -8.05 -7.76 -16.87
C SER A 601 -6.78 -6.94 -17.11
N LEU A 602 -5.79 -7.11 -16.23
CA LEU A 602 -4.48 -6.49 -16.32
C LEU A 602 -3.42 -7.52 -16.69
N VAL A 603 -2.62 -7.22 -17.72
CA VAL A 603 -1.50 -8.06 -18.17
C VAL A 603 -0.22 -7.24 -18.17
N LEU A 604 0.72 -7.57 -17.29
CA LEU A 604 1.96 -6.84 -17.07
C LEU A 604 3.14 -7.52 -17.78
N ARG A 605 3.94 -6.72 -18.50
CA ARG A 605 5.05 -7.20 -19.33
C ARG A 605 6.39 -6.52 -19.02
N GLY A 606 6.44 -5.71 -17.97
CA GLY A 606 7.62 -4.95 -17.54
C GLY A 606 7.35 -3.45 -17.52
N ILE A 607 7.64 -2.81 -16.39
CA ILE A 607 7.45 -1.38 -16.15
C ILE A 607 8.69 -0.87 -15.42
N SER A 608 9.30 0.20 -15.94
CA SER A 608 10.44 0.87 -15.33
C SER A 608 10.14 2.35 -15.15
N CYS A 609 10.11 2.83 -13.89
CA CYS A 609 10.14 4.26 -13.61
C CYS A 609 11.50 4.86 -13.97
N SER A 610 11.51 6.06 -14.55
CA SER A 610 12.75 6.71 -14.99
C SER A 610 13.61 7.24 -13.83
N SER A 611 13.00 7.44 -12.66
CA SER A 611 13.68 7.85 -11.43
C SER A 611 13.04 7.20 -10.17
N PRO A 612 13.74 7.14 -9.03
CA PRO A 612 13.19 6.62 -7.78
C PRO A 612 12.02 7.47 -7.23
N ASP A 613 11.94 8.74 -7.62
CA ASP A 613 10.91 9.69 -7.18
C ASP A 613 9.62 9.59 -8.02
N GLU A 614 9.57 8.63 -8.95
CA GLU A 614 8.39 8.29 -9.72
C GLU A 614 7.75 7.00 -9.23
N ALA A 615 6.42 6.97 -9.37
CA ALA A 615 5.60 5.81 -9.09
C ALA A 615 4.49 5.72 -10.13
N LEU A 616 4.17 4.49 -10.52
CA LEU A 616 2.96 4.16 -11.26
C LEU A 616 2.06 3.33 -10.35
N THR A 617 0.80 3.74 -10.23
CA THR A 617 -0.24 2.91 -9.60
C THR A 617 -1.23 2.46 -10.67
N VAL A 618 -1.51 1.18 -10.73
CA VAL A 618 -2.52 0.61 -11.63
C VAL A 618 -3.63 0.01 -10.79
N VAL A 619 -4.82 0.55 -10.95
CA VAL A 619 -6.02 0.16 -10.23
C VAL A 619 -6.92 -0.60 -11.19
N MET A 620 -7.47 -1.72 -10.75
CA MET A 620 -8.50 -2.47 -11.47
C MET A 620 -9.74 -2.55 -10.61
N ALA A 621 -10.83 -1.91 -11.04
CA ALA A 621 -12.07 -1.87 -10.29
C ALA A 621 -12.92 -3.14 -10.46
N GLY A 622 -12.80 -3.81 -11.61
CA GLY A 622 -13.52 -5.04 -11.95
C GLY A 622 -12.98 -6.32 -11.30
N THR A 623 -13.63 -7.45 -11.59
CA THR A 623 -13.34 -8.78 -11.04
C THR A 623 -12.49 -9.67 -11.95
N GLY A 624 -11.67 -9.05 -12.83
CA GLY A 624 -10.82 -9.76 -13.79
C GLY A 624 -9.62 -10.46 -13.15
N SER A 625 -8.57 -10.66 -13.94
CA SER A 625 -7.30 -11.19 -13.43
C SER A 625 -6.17 -10.17 -13.49
N VAL A 626 -5.16 -10.37 -12.64
CA VAL A 626 -3.85 -9.73 -12.80
C VAL A 626 -2.86 -10.83 -13.18
N SER A 627 -2.24 -10.71 -14.35
CA SER A 627 -1.26 -11.68 -14.86
C SER A 627 0.02 -11.00 -15.35
N PHE A 628 1.08 -11.78 -15.45
CA PHE A 628 2.41 -11.34 -15.90
C PHE A 628 2.82 -12.23 -17.06
N THR A 629 3.33 -11.67 -18.14
CA THR A 629 3.78 -12.46 -19.31
C THR A 629 5.25 -12.19 -19.66
N SER A 630 5.99 -11.61 -18.73
CA SER A 630 7.41 -11.27 -18.85
C SER A 630 8.08 -11.33 -17.48
N THR A 631 9.36 -11.71 -17.45
CA THR A 631 10.18 -11.70 -16.23
C THR A 631 10.84 -10.34 -15.97
N GLN A 632 10.54 -9.34 -16.80
CA GLN A 632 11.01 -7.96 -16.58
C GLN A 632 10.43 -7.41 -15.27
N ALA A 633 11.21 -6.56 -14.60
CA ALA A 633 10.78 -5.89 -13.37
C ALA A 633 9.55 -5.00 -13.63
N ASN A 634 8.69 -4.88 -12.63
CA ASN A 634 7.51 -4.02 -12.65
C ASN A 634 7.57 -3.04 -11.47
N HIS A 635 8.00 -1.80 -11.74
CA HIS A 635 7.99 -0.71 -10.78
C HIS A 635 6.58 -0.12 -10.69
N VAL A 636 5.69 -0.79 -9.94
CA VAL A 636 4.25 -0.51 -9.96
C VAL A 636 3.57 -0.89 -8.64
N ASN A 637 2.57 -0.09 -8.25
CA ASN A 637 1.59 -0.48 -7.24
C ASN A 637 0.33 -1.01 -7.94
N ILE A 638 -0.20 -2.13 -7.49
CA ILE A 638 -1.39 -2.75 -8.07
C ILE A 638 -2.51 -2.76 -7.05
N VAL A 639 -3.67 -2.20 -7.42
CA VAL A 639 -4.88 -2.19 -6.58
C VAL A 639 -6.02 -2.87 -7.31
N ALA A 640 -6.19 -4.16 -7.08
CA ALA A 640 -7.15 -4.99 -7.80
C ALA A 640 -7.97 -5.88 -6.83
N PRO A 641 -8.78 -5.28 -5.94
CA PRO A 641 -9.41 -6.00 -4.82
C PRO A 641 -10.42 -7.07 -5.24
N GLY A 642 -11.01 -6.96 -6.43
CA GLY A 642 -11.91 -7.99 -6.98
C GLY A 642 -11.19 -9.07 -7.79
N ALA A 643 -9.88 -8.94 -7.99
CA ALA A 643 -9.15 -9.70 -8.98
C ALA A 643 -8.48 -10.94 -8.41
N GLU A 644 -8.26 -11.92 -9.28
CA GLU A 644 -7.42 -13.06 -8.98
C GLU A 644 -6.01 -12.88 -9.59
N LEU A 645 -4.98 -13.10 -8.76
CA LEU A 645 -3.61 -13.21 -9.24
C LEU A 645 -3.44 -14.54 -9.98
N GLY A 646 -3.19 -14.46 -11.30
CA GLY A 646 -3.16 -15.59 -12.22
C GLY A 646 -1.78 -15.87 -12.83
N TYR A 647 -1.75 -16.75 -13.83
CA TYR A 647 -0.52 -17.29 -14.43
C TYR A 647 -0.06 -16.51 -15.66
N GLY A 648 1.25 -16.50 -15.87
CA GLY A 648 1.85 -16.34 -17.19
C GLY A 648 3.37 -16.47 -17.14
N SER A 649 4.03 -15.73 -16.26
CA SER A 649 5.49 -15.76 -16.04
C SER A 649 5.84 -15.49 -14.59
N LYS A 650 7.07 -15.84 -14.20
CA LYS A 650 7.65 -15.35 -12.94
C LYS A 650 7.68 -13.83 -13.02
N PHE A 651 7.34 -13.15 -11.93
CA PHE A 651 7.32 -11.68 -11.87
C PHE A 651 8.18 -11.12 -10.73
N ASP A 652 8.57 -9.86 -10.87
CA ASP A 652 9.21 -9.06 -9.82
C ASP A 652 8.52 -7.70 -9.76
N ILE A 653 7.91 -7.37 -8.63
CA ILE A 653 7.19 -6.11 -8.40
C ILE A 653 7.92 -5.29 -7.35
N TYR A 654 8.10 -4.01 -7.64
CA TYR A 654 8.60 -3.01 -6.68
C TYR A 654 7.46 -2.04 -6.36
N GLY A 655 6.83 -2.25 -5.21
CA GLY A 655 5.64 -1.52 -4.77
C GLY A 655 4.72 -2.41 -3.93
N SER A 656 3.43 -2.12 -3.97
CA SER A 656 2.37 -2.86 -3.27
C SER A 656 1.53 -3.70 -4.22
N LEU A 657 1.17 -4.92 -3.80
CA LEU A 657 0.20 -5.76 -4.50
C LEU A 657 -1.07 -5.96 -3.66
N CYS A 658 -2.20 -5.45 -4.14
CA CYS A 658 -3.53 -5.74 -3.61
C CYS A 658 -4.34 -6.55 -4.62
N VAL A 659 -4.75 -7.76 -4.22
CA VAL A 659 -5.61 -8.66 -5.01
C VAL A 659 -6.73 -9.23 -4.16
N GLY A 660 -7.81 -9.67 -4.80
CA GLY A 660 -8.90 -10.38 -4.13
C GLY A 660 -8.47 -11.77 -3.68
N SER A 661 -7.78 -12.51 -4.54
CA SER A 661 -7.28 -13.86 -4.23
C SER A 661 -6.03 -14.21 -5.03
N ILE A 662 -5.40 -15.32 -4.66
CA ILE A 662 -4.27 -15.91 -5.40
C ILE A 662 -4.67 -17.29 -5.88
N TYR A 663 -4.59 -17.52 -7.20
CA TYR A 663 -4.88 -18.84 -7.75
C TYR A 663 -3.64 -19.73 -7.64
N ALA A 664 -3.64 -20.59 -6.62
CA ALA A 664 -2.56 -21.52 -6.36
C ALA A 664 -2.81 -22.83 -7.15
N ASP A 665 -2.15 -23.01 -8.30
CA ASP A 665 -2.13 -24.26 -9.06
C ASP A 665 -0.71 -24.55 -9.58
N HIS A 666 -0.47 -25.77 -10.09
CA HIS A 666 0.83 -26.25 -10.56
C HIS A 666 1.52 -25.38 -11.62
N ARG A 667 0.80 -24.49 -12.32
CA ARG A 667 1.32 -23.57 -13.35
C ARG A 667 1.78 -22.24 -12.77
N PHE A 668 1.55 -21.98 -11.48
CA PHE A 668 2.00 -20.74 -10.84
C PHE A 668 3.52 -20.61 -10.94
N GLN A 669 3.95 -19.59 -11.69
CA GLN A 669 5.36 -19.34 -11.97
C GLN A 669 6.09 -18.61 -10.84
N GLY A 670 5.38 -18.32 -9.74
CA GLY A 670 5.92 -17.62 -8.59
C GLY A 670 6.22 -16.15 -8.89
N GLY A 671 6.85 -15.48 -7.92
CA GLY A 671 7.25 -14.10 -8.10
C GLY A 671 7.83 -13.50 -6.84
N THR A 672 8.21 -12.23 -6.96
CA THR A 672 8.79 -11.47 -5.87
C THR A 672 8.02 -10.16 -5.71
N LEU A 673 7.71 -9.81 -4.46
CA LEU A 673 7.16 -8.51 -4.07
C LEU A 673 8.19 -7.78 -3.23
N ARG A 674 8.57 -6.58 -3.63
CA ARG A 674 9.57 -5.75 -2.95
C ARG A 674 8.92 -4.46 -2.48
N PHE A 675 8.90 -4.29 -1.18
CA PHE A 675 8.44 -3.07 -0.54
C PHE A 675 9.32 -1.89 -0.94
N ARG A 676 8.68 -0.77 -1.31
CA ARG A 676 9.36 0.50 -1.59
C ARG A 676 9.23 1.42 -0.38
N THR A 677 10.30 1.52 0.41
CA THR A 677 10.36 2.37 1.61
C THR A 677 10.10 3.83 1.29
N GLY A 678 10.50 4.33 0.12
CA GLY A 678 10.18 5.68 -0.33
C GLY A 678 8.69 5.95 -0.43
N GLN A 679 7.89 4.94 -0.79
CA GLN A 679 6.43 5.03 -0.94
C GLN A 679 5.66 4.78 0.35
N ASP A 680 6.35 4.50 1.46
CA ASP A 680 5.74 4.27 2.76
C ASP A 680 5.14 5.59 3.30
N PRO A 681 3.82 5.64 3.57
CA PRO A 681 3.17 6.85 4.03
C PRO A 681 3.63 7.33 5.39
N THR A 682 4.30 6.48 6.18
CA THR A 682 4.86 6.88 7.48
C THR A 682 6.20 7.62 7.35
N THR A 683 6.73 7.77 6.13
CA THR A 683 8.04 8.39 5.88
C THR A 683 7.89 9.74 5.16
N SER A 684 8.96 10.55 5.18
CA SER A 684 9.03 11.79 4.39
C SER A 684 9.19 11.52 2.89
N GLY A 685 9.68 10.33 2.48
CA GLY A 685 9.80 9.93 1.08
C GLY A 685 8.47 9.98 0.32
N TYR A 686 7.36 9.72 1.03
CA TYR A 686 6.00 9.73 0.49
C TYR A 686 5.62 11.05 -0.22
N GLU A 687 6.23 12.16 0.21
CA GLU A 687 5.91 13.51 -0.31
C GLU A 687 6.40 13.76 -1.74
N ARG A 688 7.31 12.92 -2.23
CA ARG A 688 7.84 13.03 -3.60
C ARG A 688 6.80 12.67 -4.67
N TYR A 689 5.78 11.90 -4.28
CA TYR A 689 4.77 11.35 -5.18
C TYR A 689 3.51 12.22 -5.34
N TYR A 690 3.45 13.39 -4.71
CA TYR A 690 2.38 14.36 -4.99
C TYR A 690 2.50 14.91 -6.42
N LYS A 691 1.35 15.02 -7.09
CA LYS A 691 1.21 15.66 -8.40
C LYS A 691 0.21 16.79 -8.29
N VAL A 692 0.53 17.86 -9.02
CA VAL A 692 -0.36 19.00 -9.22
C VAL A 692 -0.98 18.84 -10.59
N PHE A 693 -2.30 18.72 -10.64
CA PHE A 693 -3.06 18.66 -11.87
C PHE A 693 -3.88 19.93 -12.03
N ILE A 694 -3.73 20.59 -13.19
CA ILE A 694 -4.54 21.74 -13.57
C ILE A 694 -5.47 21.29 -14.70
N ASP A 695 -6.78 21.40 -14.49
CA ASP A 695 -7.79 21.03 -15.49
C ASP A 695 -7.55 21.80 -16.80
N PRO A 696 -7.47 21.13 -17.97
CA PRO A 696 -7.31 21.80 -19.25
C PRO A 696 -8.47 22.73 -19.64
N LYS A 697 -9.65 22.61 -19.02
CA LYS A 697 -10.83 23.43 -19.35
C LYS A 697 -10.88 24.70 -18.52
N ASP A 698 -11.17 25.81 -19.20
CA ASP A 698 -11.47 27.08 -18.56
C ASP A 698 -12.95 27.17 -18.20
N SER A 699 -13.24 27.82 -17.06
CA SER A 699 -14.58 28.31 -16.73
C SER A 699 -14.55 29.84 -16.69
N PHE A 700 -15.31 30.49 -17.56
CA PHE A 700 -15.45 31.95 -17.60
C PHE A 700 -16.47 32.42 -16.57
N TRP A 701 -16.10 33.43 -15.78
CA TRP A 701 -16.95 34.08 -14.78
C TRP A 701 -16.86 35.59 -14.99
N ASN A 702 -18.01 36.24 -15.12
CA ASN A 702 -18.11 37.70 -15.17
C ASN A 702 -18.53 38.17 -13.77
N GLU A 703 -17.67 38.93 -13.09
CA GLU A 703 -17.93 39.49 -11.75
C GLU A 703 -18.00 41.03 -11.76
#